data_AF-A0A1X7BRE2-F1
#
_entry.id   AF-A0A1X7BRE2-F1
#
_cell.length_a   1.000
_cell.length_b   1.000
_cell.length_c   1.000
_cell.angle_alpha   90.00
_cell.angle_beta   90.00
_cell.angle_gamma   90.00
#
_symmetry.space_group_name_H-M   'P 1'
#
loop_
_entity.id
_entity.type
_entity.pdbx_description
1 polymer ?
#
loop_
_entity_poly.entity_id
_entity_poly.type
_entity_poly.pdbx_seq_one_letter_code
_entity_poly.pdbx_strand_id
1 'polypeptide(L)'
;MILPDFSGRLVFVASAMASALLLSAVQSAQAQNINLAKCEGLWFSTSEDFLSQGPQLPGGPVVSDGDLLTFETGVGTSICARNEELLFVFDTNEFDHGLDALEKIEIDRSTVFAAFSTEIDSVNGSGQFTAGDLLFSNGSVVPNNALLVQFNLPRSLNLGLDAVHIEGAPGEKRELLAKLDGTDVDQLRDNPDILIQILEGTNTDILFSTEGTPPSVQKPQFLDGDLLSAKTGTIVRSNNDLLPLLPSGLPDKGVDYGLDAYTPAMDPIENVPIELLSTEIQARDKTFSDGDALVVGPGIFLRNKDLIGSLEPLDSDMGLDALAANGGPVVDRCDFFITRISEVQISRIRQTNPAADPFAGMFDVGVLDGAGNADGDRPFGGDLRVEGSVPNWACSEYTTHEFRVEVLEEGGVTPVPVRHPLSDGWLRDTAPCGSPSDPYASTDYSPTDTGWYRLTDYWRPAVHGCANDPSLAFWKSGSLDSTTARIRIVLREIGTPGTETSSAWVRVRLDNKAPNDPVIALHDLGAGVPFGNQCEVVGGGADTVIDVHGEVFDAHFDHLSLTWTGGEVGLETTVPVTTRPTVPAPFAPLTLTRGYRTRPELQDQGTLPAGSNILLARFNLSAAHRDATGGNPPIECGYTVTLQATDRAHVGRFNPASNGYGISGRHRSRRVSQSFCFKPSA
;
A
#
# COMPACT_ATOMS: atom_id res chain seq x y z
N MET A 1 100.32 22.28 -21.46
CA MET A 1 99.60 21.01 -21.73
C MET A 1 98.46 20.94 -20.73
N ILE A 2 97.31 21.49 -21.13
CA ILE A 2 95.96 21.45 -20.54
C ILE A 2 95.17 22.36 -21.51
N LEU A 3 94.19 21.81 -22.22
CA LEU A 3 93.28 22.60 -23.04
C LEU A 3 92.05 22.99 -22.18
N PRO A 4 91.48 24.19 -22.40
CA PRO A 4 90.46 24.78 -21.55
C PRO A 4 89.02 24.51 -22.05
N ASP A 5 88.12 25.00 -21.21
CA ASP A 5 86.68 24.85 -21.14
C ASP A 5 85.89 25.79 -22.08
N PHE A 6 84.58 25.49 -22.19
CA PHE A 6 83.44 26.26 -22.73
C PHE A 6 83.16 26.38 -24.23
N SER A 7 82.07 25.72 -24.65
CA SER A 7 80.79 26.31 -25.09
C SER A 7 80.00 25.30 -25.96
N GLY A 8 78.69 25.08 -25.87
CA GLY A 8 77.62 25.62 -25.04
C GLY A 8 76.27 25.01 -25.50
N ARG A 9 75.26 25.15 -24.64
CA ARG A 9 73.80 24.93 -24.84
C ARG A 9 73.30 23.48 -24.89
N LEU A 10 72.76 22.98 -23.76
CA LEU A 10 71.36 22.53 -23.64
C LEU A 10 71.06 21.90 -22.25
N VAL A 11 71.02 22.65 -21.15
CA VAL A 11 70.37 22.16 -19.91
C VAL A 11 69.90 23.38 -19.12
N PHE A 12 68.62 23.74 -19.19
CA PHE A 12 67.96 24.58 -18.16
C PHE A 12 66.43 24.68 -18.39
N VAL A 13 65.71 23.58 -18.65
CA VAL A 13 64.25 23.50 -18.41
C VAL A 13 63.87 22.02 -18.18
N ALA A 14 64.11 21.47 -16.99
CA ALA A 14 63.60 20.13 -16.66
C ALA A 14 63.37 19.85 -15.15
N SER A 15 63.75 20.76 -14.24
CA SER A 15 63.64 20.50 -12.79
C SER A 15 62.67 21.41 -12.04
N ALA A 16 61.85 22.21 -12.72
CA ALA A 16 60.81 23.04 -12.08
C ALA A 16 59.36 22.56 -12.36
N MET A 17 59.14 21.65 -13.32
CA MET A 17 57.82 21.05 -13.55
C MET A 17 57.62 19.71 -12.83
N ALA A 18 58.69 19.02 -12.42
CA ALA A 18 58.57 17.73 -11.74
C ALA A 18 58.19 17.83 -10.25
N SER A 19 58.32 19.02 -9.62
CA SER A 19 57.93 19.25 -8.23
C SER A 19 56.61 20.03 -8.07
N ALA A 20 56.00 20.47 -9.18
CA ALA A 20 54.67 21.09 -9.20
C ALA A 20 53.56 20.13 -9.67
N LEU A 21 53.90 18.89 -10.04
CA LEU A 21 52.99 17.83 -10.46
C LEU A 21 52.81 16.71 -9.41
N LEU A 22 53.40 16.87 -8.22
CA LEU A 22 53.28 15.93 -7.09
C LEU A 22 52.51 16.51 -5.89
N LEU A 23 51.79 17.62 -6.09
CA LEU A 23 51.05 18.34 -5.03
C LEU A 23 49.57 18.60 -5.38
N SER A 24 49.03 17.88 -6.36
CA SER A 24 47.61 18.00 -6.72
C SER A 24 47.05 16.65 -7.18
N ALA A 25 46.98 15.71 -6.24
CA ALA A 25 46.02 14.61 -6.22
C ALA A 25 46.02 13.95 -4.82
N VAL A 26 45.92 14.75 -3.76
CA VAL A 26 45.12 14.29 -2.61
C VAL A 26 43.71 14.74 -2.95
N GLN A 27 43.10 14.05 -3.91
CA GLN A 27 41.65 14.00 -3.96
C GLN A 27 41.28 13.22 -2.72
N SER A 28 40.82 13.92 -1.68
CA SER A 28 39.87 13.34 -0.76
C SER A 28 38.85 12.61 -1.62
N ALA A 29 38.80 11.29 -1.51
CA ALA A 29 37.75 10.47 -2.08
C ALA A 29 36.44 11.05 -1.52
N GLN A 30 35.79 11.91 -2.30
CA GLN A 30 34.41 12.24 -2.04
C GLN A 30 33.67 10.96 -2.36
N ALA A 31 33.27 10.23 -1.32
CA ALA A 31 32.37 9.09 -1.43
C ALA A 31 31.30 9.45 -2.48
N GLN A 32 31.23 8.68 -3.55
CA GLN A 32 30.19 8.87 -4.55
C GLN A 32 28.88 8.59 -3.82
N ASN A 33 28.18 9.65 -3.44
CA ASN A 33 27.07 9.56 -2.51
C ASN A 33 25.93 8.82 -3.22
N ILE A 34 25.80 7.53 -2.91
CA ILE A 34 24.75 6.69 -3.48
C ILE A 34 23.41 7.29 -3.07
N ASN A 35 22.60 7.67 -4.06
CA ASN A 35 21.31 8.29 -3.76
C ASN A 35 20.27 7.21 -3.46
N LEU A 36 20.28 6.72 -2.22
CA LEU A 36 19.33 5.72 -1.72
C LEU A 36 17.94 6.31 -1.44
N ALA A 37 17.78 7.64 -1.42
CA ALA A 37 16.48 8.28 -1.26
C ALA A 37 15.53 8.03 -2.43
N LYS A 38 16.03 7.50 -3.57
CA LYS A 38 15.22 7.06 -4.71
C LYS A 38 14.53 5.71 -4.47
N CYS A 39 14.92 4.99 -3.42
CA CYS A 39 14.52 3.61 -3.19
C CYS A 39 13.31 3.56 -2.26
N GLU A 40 12.18 3.16 -2.82
CA GLU A 40 10.88 3.11 -2.13
C GLU A 40 10.47 1.66 -1.84
N GLY A 41 9.52 1.47 -0.93
CA GLY A 41 9.01 0.15 -0.58
C GLY A 41 9.88 -0.64 0.41
N LEU A 42 9.74 -1.96 0.35
CA LEU A 42 10.50 -2.93 1.14
C LEU A 42 11.85 -3.15 0.45
N TRP A 43 12.95 -2.99 1.17
CA TRP A 43 14.29 -3.25 0.67
C TRP A 43 14.72 -4.67 1.05
N PHE A 44 15.41 -5.36 0.15
CA PHE A 44 15.86 -6.73 0.41
C PHE A 44 17.03 -7.14 -0.49
N SER A 45 17.65 -8.28 -0.18
CA SER A 45 18.51 -9.04 -1.10
C SER A 45 18.13 -10.52 -1.08
N THR A 46 18.56 -11.26 -2.09
CA THR A 46 18.37 -12.71 -2.22
C THR A 46 19.65 -13.44 -1.85
N SER A 47 19.55 -14.71 -1.48
CA SER A 47 20.70 -15.56 -1.13
C SER A 47 21.47 -16.13 -2.31
N GLU A 48 20.86 -16.09 -3.49
CA GLU A 48 21.43 -16.69 -4.69
C GLU A 48 21.44 -15.70 -5.84
N ASP A 49 22.55 -15.66 -6.56
CA ASP A 49 22.65 -15.03 -7.87
C ASP A 49 21.64 -15.64 -8.86
N PHE A 50 20.97 -14.79 -9.64
CA PHE A 50 20.07 -15.27 -10.68
C PHE A 50 20.03 -14.43 -11.95
N LEU A 51 19.57 -15.05 -13.03
CA LEU A 51 19.31 -14.38 -14.30
C LEU A 51 17.85 -13.93 -14.36
N SER A 52 17.63 -12.63 -14.44
CA SER A 52 16.33 -12.04 -14.74
C SER A 52 15.98 -12.20 -16.22
N GLN A 53 14.73 -12.59 -16.50
CA GLN A 53 14.19 -12.65 -17.88
C GLN A 53 13.37 -11.41 -18.27
N GLY A 54 13.12 -10.51 -17.31
CA GLY A 54 12.49 -9.20 -17.52
C GLY A 54 12.36 -8.46 -16.20
N PRO A 55 12.10 -7.13 -16.17
CA PRO A 55 12.35 -6.15 -17.22
C PRO A 55 13.84 -6.02 -17.56
N GLN A 56 14.20 -5.17 -18.52
CA GLN A 56 15.62 -4.87 -18.74
C GLN A 56 16.20 -4.12 -17.53
N LEU A 57 17.17 -4.74 -16.86
CA LEU A 57 17.76 -4.20 -15.65
C LEU A 57 18.99 -3.30 -15.95
N PRO A 58 19.22 -2.24 -15.15
CA PRO A 58 20.42 -1.40 -15.27
C PRO A 58 21.67 -2.23 -14.97
N GLY A 59 22.65 -2.30 -15.89
CA GLY A 59 23.90 -3.05 -15.66
C GLY A 59 23.91 -4.49 -16.20
N GLY A 60 22.77 -5.02 -16.64
CA GLY A 60 22.69 -6.37 -17.23
C GLY A 60 21.66 -7.28 -16.54
N PRO A 61 21.42 -8.48 -17.07
CA PRO A 61 20.34 -9.37 -16.62
C PRO A 61 20.69 -10.18 -15.36
N VAL A 62 21.96 -10.21 -14.94
CA VAL A 62 22.35 -10.85 -13.68
C VAL A 62 21.86 -9.96 -12.53
N VAL A 63 21.19 -10.57 -11.57
CA VAL A 63 20.90 -10.00 -10.26
C VAL A 63 21.81 -10.73 -9.30
N SER A 64 22.62 -9.96 -8.59
CA SER A 64 23.58 -10.46 -7.62
C SER A 64 22.89 -10.66 -6.26
N ASP A 65 23.31 -11.66 -5.48
CA ASP A 65 22.95 -11.83 -4.06
C ASP A 65 23.42 -10.67 -3.16
N GLY A 66 24.25 -9.78 -3.69
CA GLY A 66 24.67 -8.52 -3.10
C GLY A 66 23.91 -7.28 -3.60
N ASP A 67 22.98 -7.41 -4.54
CA ASP A 67 22.21 -6.28 -5.06
C ASP A 67 21.12 -5.85 -4.07
N LEU A 68 21.04 -4.55 -3.79
CA LEU A 68 19.92 -3.99 -3.03
C LEU A 68 18.68 -3.87 -3.92
N LEU A 69 17.71 -4.74 -3.66
CA LEU A 69 16.41 -4.78 -4.32
C LEU A 69 15.37 -3.99 -3.53
N THR A 70 14.33 -3.57 -4.23
CA THR A 70 13.14 -2.91 -3.65
C THR A 70 11.89 -3.56 -4.18
N PHE A 71 10.91 -3.83 -3.31
CA PHE A 71 9.59 -4.33 -3.65
C PHE A 71 8.51 -3.31 -3.28
N GLU A 72 7.68 -2.94 -4.25
CA GLU A 72 6.50 -2.10 -4.05
C GLU A 72 5.23 -2.81 -4.55
N THR A 73 4.19 -2.82 -3.71
CA THR A 73 2.92 -3.47 -4.06
C THR A 73 2.29 -2.82 -5.30
N GLY A 74 2.02 -3.62 -6.33
CA GLY A 74 1.41 -3.16 -7.59
C GLY A 74 2.42 -2.65 -8.63
N VAL A 75 3.68 -2.44 -8.25
CA VAL A 75 4.79 -2.13 -9.17
C VAL A 75 5.68 -3.36 -9.37
N GLY A 76 5.96 -4.09 -8.30
CA GLY A 76 6.87 -5.23 -8.27
C GLY A 76 8.27 -4.84 -7.78
N THR A 77 9.25 -5.70 -8.09
CA THR A 77 10.64 -5.55 -7.69
C THR A 77 11.49 -4.80 -8.71
N SER A 78 12.39 -3.97 -8.20
CA SER A 78 13.41 -3.25 -8.97
C SER A 78 14.75 -3.18 -8.25
N ILE A 79 15.83 -3.02 -9.00
CA ILE A 79 17.18 -2.81 -8.43
C ILE A 79 17.29 -1.36 -7.96
N CYS A 80 17.44 -1.18 -6.65
CA CYS A 80 17.71 0.11 -6.04
C CYS A 80 19.18 0.51 -6.18
N ALA A 81 20.08 -0.41 -5.84
CA ALA A 81 21.52 -0.23 -5.95
C ALA A 81 22.19 -1.56 -6.25
N ARG A 82 23.22 -1.54 -7.09
CA ARG A 82 24.06 -2.73 -7.31
C ARG A 82 25.01 -2.96 -6.14
N ASN A 83 25.48 -4.21 -5.95
CA ASN A 83 26.51 -4.52 -4.94
C ASN A 83 27.75 -3.61 -5.13
N GLU A 84 28.15 -3.38 -6.38
CA GLU A 84 29.25 -2.45 -6.73
C GLU A 84 29.02 -1.02 -6.23
N GLU A 85 27.77 -0.53 -6.21
CA GLU A 85 27.45 0.83 -5.76
C GLU A 85 27.54 0.94 -4.23
N LEU A 86 27.13 -0.11 -3.50
CA LEU A 86 27.24 -0.15 -2.04
C LEU A 86 28.70 -0.27 -1.57
N LEU A 87 29.50 -1.07 -2.27
CA LEU A 87 30.89 -1.35 -1.93
C LEU A 87 31.89 -0.31 -2.43
N PHE A 88 31.45 0.65 -3.26
CA PHE A 88 32.34 1.66 -3.86
C PHE A 88 33.16 2.44 -2.83
N VAL A 89 32.56 2.77 -1.67
CA VAL A 89 33.25 3.53 -0.62
C VAL A 89 34.35 2.72 0.10
N PHE A 90 34.34 1.39 -0.08
CA PHE A 90 35.30 0.47 0.51
C PHE A 90 36.33 -0.05 -0.52
N ASP A 91 36.39 0.49 -1.74
CA ASP A 91 37.36 0.07 -2.76
C ASP A 91 37.34 -1.46 -3.07
N THR A 92 36.20 -2.13 -2.89
CA THR A 92 35.99 -3.55 -3.20
C THR A 92 34.90 -3.79 -4.26
N ASN A 93 34.41 -2.73 -4.89
CA ASN A 93 33.30 -2.76 -5.85
C ASN A 93 33.53 -3.54 -7.15
N GLU A 94 34.70 -4.15 -7.34
CA GLU A 94 34.97 -5.06 -8.47
C GLU A 94 34.56 -6.51 -8.15
N PHE A 95 34.22 -6.79 -6.90
CA PHE A 95 33.88 -8.11 -6.39
C PHE A 95 32.46 -8.09 -5.84
N ASP A 96 31.77 -9.20 -6.05
CA ASP A 96 30.51 -9.46 -5.38
C ASP A 96 30.79 -10.03 -3.99
N HIS A 97 30.25 -9.39 -2.97
CA HIS A 97 30.42 -9.80 -1.58
C HIS A 97 29.14 -10.36 -0.94
N GLY A 98 28.02 -10.43 -1.68
CA GLY A 98 26.72 -10.75 -1.10
C GLY A 98 26.21 -9.64 -0.16
N LEU A 99 24.97 -9.77 0.29
CA LEU A 99 24.34 -8.89 1.26
C LEU A 99 23.55 -9.72 2.28
N ASP A 100 24.08 -9.81 3.49
CA ASP A 100 23.66 -10.77 4.53
C ASP A 100 22.88 -10.10 5.68
N ALA A 101 22.94 -8.77 5.76
CA ALA A 101 22.07 -8.00 6.64
C ALA A 101 21.82 -6.63 6.05
N LEU A 102 20.66 -6.05 6.35
CA LEU A 102 20.30 -4.72 5.87
C LEU A 102 19.37 -3.98 6.83
N GLU A 103 19.65 -2.70 7.04
CA GLU A 103 18.74 -1.72 7.64
C GLU A 103 18.69 -0.47 6.77
N LYS A 104 17.48 0.05 6.59
CA LYS A 104 17.25 1.38 6.01
C LYS A 104 17.29 2.44 7.11
N ILE A 105 18.25 3.37 7.03
CA ILE A 105 18.36 4.51 7.94
C ILE A 105 17.81 5.76 7.25
N GLU A 106 16.55 6.10 7.52
CA GLU A 106 15.94 7.35 7.06
C GLU A 106 16.15 8.47 8.08
N ILE A 107 16.93 9.48 7.70
CA ILE A 107 17.18 10.68 8.52
C ILE A 107 16.15 11.77 8.19
N ASP A 108 15.84 11.90 6.90
CA ASP A 108 14.72 12.65 6.34
C ASP A 108 14.46 12.14 4.91
N ARG A 109 13.39 12.64 4.27
CA ARG A 109 12.98 12.21 2.92
C ARG A 109 14.05 12.34 1.82
N SER A 110 15.09 13.15 2.05
CA SER A 110 16.17 13.37 1.09
C SER A 110 17.49 12.71 1.49
N THR A 111 17.58 12.18 2.72
CA THR A 111 18.80 11.67 3.31
C THR A 111 18.54 10.28 3.88
N VAL A 112 18.94 9.27 3.10
CA VAL A 112 18.78 7.86 3.44
C VAL A 112 20.13 7.18 3.33
N PHE A 113 20.48 6.39 4.35
CA PHE A 113 21.66 5.54 4.38
C PHE A 113 21.24 4.07 4.48
N ALA A 114 22.07 3.17 3.99
CA ALA A 114 22.02 1.75 4.33
C ALA A 114 23.04 1.46 5.44
N ALA A 115 22.64 0.66 6.43
CA ALA A 115 23.53 -0.17 7.24
C ALA A 115 23.43 -1.60 6.70
N PHE A 116 24.53 -2.30 6.52
CA PHE A 116 24.50 -3.63 5.94
C PHE A 116 25.69 -4.48 6.34
N SER A 117 25.59 -5.79 6.16
CA SER A 117 26.71 -6.72 6.21
C SER A 117 26.84 -7.50 4.91
N THR A 118 27.92 -8.25 4.78
CA THR A 118 28.30 -8.98 3.56
C THR A 118 28.58 -10.43 3.90
N GLU A 119 28.29 -11.35 2.98
CA GLU A 119 28.54 -12.79 3.13
C GLU A 119 30.03 -13.12 3.27
N ILE A 120 30.91 -12.33 2.64
CA ILE A 120 32.36 -12.59 2.65
C ILE A 120 33.23 -11.39 3.05
N ASP A 121 34.35 -11.70 3.70
CA ASP A 121 35.38 -10.74 4.08
C ASP A 121 35.90 -9.90 2.89
N SER A 122 36.41 -8.70 3.20
CA SER A 122 37.08 -7.85 2.20
C SER A 122 38.26 -8.56 1.53
N VAL A 123 38.29 -8.50 0.19
CA VAL A 123 39.40 -9.03 -0.61
C VAL A 123 40.69 -8.21 -0.48
N ASN A 124 40.62 -6.96 -0.02
CA ASN A 124 41.77 -6.07 0.14
C ASN A 124 42.61 -6.40 1.40
N GLY A 125 42.15 -7.34 2.22
CA GLY A 125 42.89 -7.91 3.34
C GLY A 125 42.17 -7.78 4.69
N SER A 126 42.67 -8.52 5.69
CA SER A 126 42.04 -8.78 6.99
C SER A 126 41.88 -7.58 7.94
N GLY A 127 42.04 -6.34 7.46
CA GLY A 127 41.95 -5.13 8.27
C GLY A 127 40.80 -4.20 7.89
N GLN A 128 40.21 -4.38 6.69
CA GLN A 128 39.21 -3.46 6.17
C GLN A 128 37.83 -3.75 6.78
N PHE A 129 37.24 -4.89 6.45
CA PHE A 129 36.05 -5.43 7.11
C PHE A 129 36.00 -6.96 6.94
N THR A 130 35.25 -7.63 7.81
CA THR A 130 34.89 -9.05 7.72
C THR A 130 33.39 -9.23 7.49
N ALA A 131 32.95 -10.46 7.18
CA ALA A 131 31.54 -10.81 7.03
C ALA A 131 30.69 -10.55 8.30
N GLY A 132 31.33 -10.46 9.47
CA GLY A 132 30.66 -10.13 10.72
C GLY A 132 30.61 -8.65 11.06
N ASP A 133 31.24 -7.79 10.27
CA ASP A 133 31.28 -6.36 10.52
C ASP A 133 29.99 -5.70 9.99
N LEU A 134 29.52 -4.64 10.65
CA LEU A 134 28.41 -3.82 10.16
C LEU A 134 28.96 -2.60 9.40
N LEU A 135 28.68 -2.54 8.11
CA LEU A 135 29.09 -1.48 7.19
C LEU A 135 27.97 -0.44 7.05
N PHE A 136 28.36 0.78 6.72
CA PHE A 136 27.44 1.86 6.42
C PHE A 136 27.78 2.47 5.07
N SER A 137 26.75 2.86 4.31
CA SER A 137 26.89 3.55 3.02
C SER A 137 27.65 4.89 3.06
N ASN A 138 27.92 5.45 4.25
CA ASN A 138 28.81 6.59 4.43
C ASN A 138 30.30 6.21 4.58
N GLY A 139 30.64 4.91 4.57
CA GLY A 139 31.99 4.38 4.73
C GLY A 139 32.38 4.00 6.17
N SER A 140 31.50 4.22 7.15
CA SER A 140 31.75 3.79 8.53
C SER A 140 31.66 2.26 8.65
N VAL A 141 32.44 1.67 9.57
CA VAL A 141 32.44 0.24 9.88
C VAL A 141 32.40 0.03 11.38
N VAL A 142 31.50 -0.83 11.85
CA VAL A 142 31.43 -1.31 13.23
C VAL A 142 31.89 -2.77 13.27
N PRO A 143 33.06 -3.06 13.84
CA PRO A 143 33.60 -4.41 13.88
C PRO A 143 32.73 -5.41 14.67
N ASN A 144 32.71 -6.68 14.25
CA ASN A 144 31.96 -7.77 14.90
C ASN A 144 32.30 -7.90 16.39
N ASN A 145 33.57 -7.77 16.74
CA ASN A 145 34.03 -7.84 18.13
C ASN A 145 33.52 -6.66 18.99
N ALA A 146 33.16 -5.54 18.38
CA ALA A 146 32.52 -4.41 19.05
C ALA A 146 31.02 -4.66 19.26
N LEU A 147 30.32 -5.24 18.27
CA LEU A 147 28.92 -5.66 18.42
C LEU A 147 28.75 -6.71 19.53
N LEU A 148 29.69 -7.66 19.61
CA LEU A 148 29.65 -8.77 20.57
C LEU A 148 30.24 -8.45 21.95
N VAL A 149 30.70 -7.22 22.19
CA VAL A 149 31.50 -6.90 23.39
C VAL A 149 30.76 -7.17 24.70
N GLN A 150 29.46 -6.86 24.76
CA GLN A 150 28.64 -7.06 25.95
C GLN A 150 28.35 -8.54 26.25
N PHE A 151 28.50 -9.41 25.25
CA PHE A 151 28.32 -10.86 25.41
C PHE A 151 29.56 -11.55 26.00
N ASN A 152 30.69 -10.85 26.18
CA ASN A 152 31.93 -11.40 26.74
C ASN A 152 32.46 -12.63 25.99
N LEU A 153 32.27 -12.68 24.68
CA LEU A 153 32.81 -13.71 23.79
C LEU A 153 34.29 -13.44 23.45
N PRO A 154 35.05 -14.45 22.97
CA PRO A 154 36.43 -14.24 22.53
C PRO A 154 36.51 -13.17 21.43
N ARG A 155 37.39 -12.17 21.58
CA ARG A 155 37.55 -11.07 20.60
C ARG A 155 37.98 -11.52 19.20
N SER A 156 38.50 -12.74 19.06
CA SER A 156 38.87 -13.33 17.78
C SER A 156 37.71 -14.06 17.09
N LEU A 157 36.56 -14.16 17.76
CA LEU A 157 35.36 -14.69 17.16
C LEU A 157 34.83 -13.65 16.18
N ASN A 158 34.54 -14.10 14.97
CA ASN A 158 33.92 -13.33 13.91
C ASN A 158 32.74 -14.19 13.43
N LEU A 159 31.53 -13.73 13.71
CA LEU A 159 30.29 -14.36 13.26
C LEU A 159 29.68 -13.46 12.20
N GLY A 160 29.20 -14.02 11.08
CA GLY A 160 28.42 -13.26 10.09
C GLY A 160 27.23 -12.54 10.71
N LEU A 161 26.62 -11.62 9.98
CA LEU A 161 25.45 -10.87 10.44
C LEU A 161 24.31 -11.10 9.48
N ASP A 162 23.25 -11.72 9.99
CA ASP A 162 22.09 -12.18 9.22
C ASP A 162 20.92 -11.19 9.32
N ALA A 163 20.96 -10.30 10.34
CA ALA A 163 19.98 -9.24 10.46
C ALA A 163 20.54 -8.04 11.19
N VAL A 164 20.04 -6.85 10.84
CA VAL A 164 20.36 -5.62 11.56
C VAL A 164 19.15 -4.70 11.61
N HIS A 165 18.95 -4.04 12.75
CA HIS A 165 18.00 -2.95 12.91
C HIS A 165 18.58 -1.89 13.85
N ILE A 166 18.46 -0.61 13.49
CA ILE A 166 18.95 0.48 14.35
C ILE A 166 17.77 1.12 15.06
N GLU A 167 17.74 1.03 16.39
CA GLU A 167 16.74 1.72 17.20
C GLU A 167 17.15 3.17 17.47
N GLY A 168 16.18 4.07 17.44
CA GLY A 168 16.35 5.49 17.77
C GLY A 168 15.52 6.43 16.89
N ALA A 169 15.29 7.64 17.37
CA ALA A 169 14.64 8.70 16.58
C ALA A 169 15.56 9.17 15.43
N PRO A 170 15.02 9.79 14.36
CA PRO A 170 15.84 10.24 13.23
C PRO A 170 17.01 11.17 13.60
N GLY A 171 16.81 12.03 14.61
CA GLY A 171 17.87 12.90 15.14
C GLY A 171 18.99 12.13 15.87
N GLU A 172 18.61 11.08 16.61
CA GLU A 172 19.53 10.19 17.34
C GLU A 172 20.32 9.31 16.36
N LYS A 173 19.64 8.73 15.35
CA LYS A 173 20.28 8.00 14.23
C LYS A 173 21.27 8.88 13.47
N ARG A 174 20.94 10.15 13.23
CA ARG A 174 21.86 11.12 12.60
C ARG A 174 23.11 11.35 13.46
N GLU A 175 22.95 11.47 14.77
CA GLU A 175 24.08 11.65 15.69
C GLU A 175 24.95 10.38 15.78
N LEU A 176 24.34 9.20 15.78
CA LEU A 176 25.03 7.90 15.70
C LEU A 176 25.93 7.85 14.47
N LEU A 177 25.37 8.09 13.28
CA LEU A 177 26.12 8.10 12.02
C LEU A 177 27.29 9.09 12.06
N ALA A 178 27.07 10.29 12.61
CA ALA A 178 28.12 11.31 12.72
C ALA A 178 29.26 10.90 13.69
N LYS A 179 28.94 10.19 14.78
CA LYS A 179 29.96 9.67 15.71
C LYS A 179 30.73 8.51 15.13
N LEU A 180 30.06 7.60 14.42
CA LEU A 180 30.70 6.48 13.72
C LEU A 180 31.64 6.98 12.61
N ASP A 181 31.21 7.95 11.81
CA ASP A 181 32.03 8.59 10.76
C ASP A 181 33.30 9.25 11.33
N GLY A 182 33.21 9.79 12.55
CA GLY A 182 34.33 10.39 13.26
C GLY A 182 35.23 9.41 14.01
N THR A 183 34.92 8.10 14.02
CA THR A 183 35.64 7.08 14.78
C THR A 183 36.31 6.09 13.84
N ASP A 184 37.62 5.90 14.00
CA ASP A 184 38.37 4.97 13.16
C ASP A 184 38.03 3.51 13.50
N VAL A 185 37.92 2.65 12.48
CA VAL A 185 37.57 1.23 12.66
C VAL A 185 38.55 0.49 13.58
N ASP A 186 39.85 0.82 13.53
CA ASP A 186 40.85 0.21 14.41
C ASP A 186 40.65 0.65 15.86
N GLN A 187 40.13 1.86 16.11
CA GLN A 187 39.80 2.30 17.47
C GLN A 187 38.66 1.49 18.06
N LEU A 188 37.61 1.22 17.28
CA LEU A 188 36.50 0.36 17.69
C LEU A 188 36.99 -1.08 17.91
N ARG A 189 37.84 -1.59 17.02
CA ARG A 189 38.37 -2.95 17.09
C ARG A 189 39.27 -3.17 18.32
N ASP A 190 40.17 -2.23 18.61
CA ASP A 190 41.10 -2.31 19.75
C ASP A 190 40.40 -2.03 21.09
N ASN A 191 39.43 -1.11 21.08
CA ASN A 191 38.67 -0.68 22.25
C ASN A 191 37.14 -0.73 22.00
N PRO A 192 36.55 -1.93 21.99
CA PRO A 192 35.14 -2.13 21.61
C PRO A 192 34.13 -1.44 22.54
N ASP A 193 34.52 -1.09 23.77
CA ASP A 193 33.69 -0.31 24.70
C ASP A 193 33.36 1.10 24.17
N ILE A 194 34.09 1.60 23.17
CA ILE A 194 33.78 2.86 22.49
C ILE A 194 32.40 2.79 21.82
N LEU A 195 32.05 1.66 21.20
CA LEU A 195 30.73 1.50 20.57
C LEU A 195 29.61 1.69 21.61
N ILE A 196 29.76 1.09 22.79
CA ILE A 196 28.78 1.21 23.88
C ILE A 196 28.63 2.67 24.32
N GLN A 197 29.73 3.41 24.46
CA GLN A 197 29.70 4.84 24.79
C GLN A 197 28.99 5.67 23.72
N ILE A 198 29.18 5.31 22.44
CA ILE A 198 28.47 5.95 21.32
C ILE A 198 26.96 5.68 21.45
N LEU A 199 26.54 4.41 21.55
CA LEU A 199 25.13 4.01 21.63
C LEU A 199 24.41 4.59 22.87
N GLU A 200 25.07 4.62 24.02
CA GLU A 200 24.55 5.29 25.22
C GLU A 200 24.45 6.80 25.02
N GLY A 201 25.48 7.41 24.45
CA GLY A 201 25.56 8.85 24.24
C GLY A 201 24.61 9.39 23.17
N THR A 202 24.12 8.55 22.26
CA THR A 202 23.14 8.90 21.23
C THR A 202 21.74 8.40 21.53
N ASN A 203 21.56 7.66 22.63
CA ASN A 203 20.29 7.00 22.96
C ASN A 203 19.78 6.06 21.85
N THR A 204 20.69 5.41 21.12
CA THR A 204 20.38 4.43 20.08
C THR A 204 20.73 3.02 20.55
N ASP A 205 20.28 2.01 19.81
CA ASP A 205 20.74 0.63 19.90
C ASP A 205 20.94 0.05 18.49
N ILE A 206 21.78 -0.98 18.40
CA ILE A 206 21.92 -1.81 17.19
C ILE A 206 21.41 -3.20 17.60
N LEU A 207 20.27 -3.56 17.05
CA LEU A 207 19.75 -4.91 17.14
C LEU A 207 20.31 -5.73 15.97
N PHE A 208 20.73 -6.96 16.23
CA PHE A 208 21.34 -7.80 15.19
C PHE A 208 21.13 -9.28 15.46
N SER A 209 21.21 -10.09 14.41
CA SER A 209 21.39 -11.56 14.49
C SER A 209 22.77 -11.93 13.98
N THR A 210 23.19 -13.18 14.18
CA THR A 210 24.51 -13.63 13.73
C THR A 210 24.49 -15.05 13.22
N GLU A 211 25.30 -15.34 12.21
CA GLU A 211 25.64 -16.71 11.87
C GLU A 211 26.27 -17.47 13.05
N GLY A 212 25.64 -18.58 13.43
CA GLY A 212 26.18 -19.54 14.38
C GLY A 212 25.81 -19.32 15.85
N THR A 213 26.08 -20.38 16.65
CA THR A 213 25.53 -20.55 18.00
C THR A 213 26.64 -20.58 19.07
N PRO A 214 27.20 -19.43 19.51
CA PRO A 214 28.31 -19.41 20.45
C PRO A 214 27.86 -19.63 21.91
N PRO A 215 28.79 -20.02 22.80
CA PRO A 215 30.12 -20.54 22.48
C PRO A 215 30.08 -21.99 21.99
N SER A 216 28.97 -22.72 22.23
CA SER A 216 28.73 -24.03 21.67
C SER A 216 27.25 -24.39 21.63
N VAL A 217 26.87 -25.18 20.64
CA VAL A 217 25.48 -25.62 20.39
C VAL A 217 24.82 -26.32 21.59
N GLN A 218 25.59 -27.01 22.45
CA GLN A 218 25.01 -27.72 23.61
C GLN A 218 24.74 -26.80 24.81
N LYS A 219 25.38 -25.64 24.86
CA LYS A 219 25.19 -24.66 25.94
C LYS A 219 25.39 -23.25 25.37
N PRO A 220 24.53 -22.84 24.43
CA PRO A 220 24.68 -21.57 23.78
C PRO A 220 24.39 -20.43 24.75
N GLN A 221 25.06 -19.31 24.54
CA GLN A 221 24.73 -18.06 25.19
C GLN A 221 23.59 -17.36 24.46
N PHE A 222 23.61 -17.44 23.13
CA PHE A 222 22.53 -17.08 22.23
C PHE A 222 22.57 -18.01 21.01
N LEU A 223 21.46 -18.06 20.28
CA LEU A 223 21.29 -18.81 19.05
C LEU A 223 21.54 -17.94 17.83
N ASP A 224 21.79 -18.60 16.71
CA ASP A 224 21.94 -17.95 15.41
C ASP A 224 20.69 -17.13 15.07
N GLY A 225 19.51 -17.73 15.31
CA GLY A 225 18.22 -17.05 15.13
C GLY A 225 17.72 -16.19 16.29
N ASP A 226 18.57 -15.76 17.22
CA ASP A 226 18.20 -14.82 18.29
C ASP A 226 18.49 -13.36 17.88
N LEU A 227 17.52 -12.45 18.07
CA LEU A 227 17.75 -11.01 17.92
C LEU A 227 18.41 -10.43 19.19
N LEU A 228 19.59 -9.86 19.04
CA LEU A 228 20.49 -9.40 20.09
C LEU A 228 20.55 -7.88 20.16
N SER A 229 20.80 -7.32 21.34
CA SER A 229 21.13 -5.89 21.51
C SER A 229 22.63 -5.71 21.72
N ALA A 230 23.27 -4.90 20.87
CA ALA A 230 24.68 -4.52 21.01
C ALA A 230 24.91 -3.66 22.25
N LYS A 231 23.96 -2.79 22.60
CA LYS A 231 24.07 -1.87 23.74
C LYS A 231 24.03 -2.59 25.07
N THR A 232 23.10 -3.53 25.25
CA THR A 232 22.82 -4.15 26.56
C THR A 232 23.40 -5.55 26.70
N GLY A 233 23.77 -6.21 25.61
CA GLY A 233 24.22 -7.61 25.63
C GLY A 233 23.11 -8.59 25.98
N THR A 234 21.86 -8.28 25.63
CA THR A 234 20.69 -9.12 25.92
C THR A 234 20.07 -9.67 24.64
N ILE A 235 19.47 -10.85 24.72
CA ILE A 235 18.54 -11.35 23.71
C ILE A 235 17.26 -10.54 23.82
N VAL A 236 16.95 -9.75 22.78
CA VAL A 236 15.72 -8.96 22.67
C VAL A 236 14.55 -9.85 22.26
N ARG A 237 14.79 -10.77 21.30
CA ARG A 237 13.84 -11.81 20.90
C ARG A 237 14.58 -13.11 20.70
N SER A 238 14.13 -14.18 21.35
CA SER A 238 14.70 -15.50 21.09
C SER A 238 14.13 -16.10 19.80
N ASN A 239 14.87 -17.02 19.16
CA ASN A 239 14.40 -17.81 18.01
C ASN A 239 13.07 -18.52 18.32
N ASN A 240 12.90 -18.93 19.57
CA ASN A 240 11.65 -19.49 20.08
C ASN A 240 10.49 -18.46 20.12
N ASP A 241 10.75 -17.21 20.48
CA ASP A 241 9.71 -16.16 20.54
C ASP A 241 9.35 -15.62 19.16
N LEU A 242 10.29 -15.65 18.22
CA LEU A 242 10.06 -15.29 16.82
C LEU A 242 9.24 -16.37 16.08
N LEU A 243 9.45 -17.65 16.42
CA LEU A 243 8.81 -18.80 15.77
C LEU A 243 8.05 -19.71 16.76
N PRO A 244 7.11 -19.20 17.58
CA PRO A 244 6.55 -19.89 18.75
C PRO A 244 5.78 -21.19 18.46
N LEU A 245 5.34 -21.39 17.20
CA LEU A 245 4.60 -22.58 16.76
C LEU A 245 5.50 -23.66 16.13
N LEU A 246 6.79 -23.40 16.00
CA LEU A 246 7.79 -24.35 15.50
C LEU A 246 8.61 -24.94 16.67
N PRO A 247 9.33 -26.06 16.45
CA PRO A 247 10.31 -26.58 17.40
C PRO A 247 11.61 -25.75 17.41
N SER A 248 11.49 -24.41 17.34
CA SER A 248 12.62 -23.46 17.33
C SER A 248 13.19 -23.24 18.73
N GLY A 249 14.51 -23.27 18.84
CA GLY A 249 15.26 -23.12 20.08
C GLY A 249 16.11 -24.35 20.41
N LEU A 250 17.43 -24.21 20.33
CA LEU A 250 18.38 -25.16 20.89
C LEU A 250 18.75 -24.77 22.33
N PRO A 251 19.06 -25.76 23.21
CA PRO A 251 18.96 -27.20 22.99
C PRO A 251 17.56 -27.78 23.26
N ASP A 252 16.62 -26.97 23.75
CA ASP A 252 15.39 -27.45 24.41
C ASP A 252 14.28 -27.93 23.45
N LYS A 253 14.14 -27.29 22.28
CA LYS A 253 13.10 -27.61 21.28
C LYS A 253 13.64 -28.32 20.04
N GLY A 254 14.96 -28.22 19.80
CA GLY A 254 15.70 -29.17 18.97
C GLY A 254 16.10 -28.68 17.58
N VAL A 255 15.67 -27.49 17.16
CA VAL A 255 16.06 -26.87 15.89
C VAL A 255 16.41 -25.40 16.13
N ASP A 256 17.55 -24.95 15.59
CA ASP A 256 17.83 -23.53 15.41
C ASP A 256 17.46 -23.22 13.96
N TYR A 257 16.52 -22.30 13.75
CA TYR A 257 16.04 -21.97 12.41
C TYR A 257 16.89 -20.91 11.71
N GLY A 258 17.83 -20.29 12.43
CA GLY A 258 18.51 -19.08 11.96
C GLY A 258 17.57 -17.87 11.87
N LEU A 259 18.14 -16.71 11.52
CA LEU A 259 17.40 -15.47 11.28
C LEU A 259 18.11 -14.64 10.20
N ASP A 260 17.94 -15.03 8.93
CA ASP A 260 18.54 -14.41 7.73
C ASP A 260 17.99 -13.04 7.41
N ALA A 261 16.91 -12.65 8.07
CA ALA A 261 16.40 -11.31 7.93
C ALA A 261 15.51 -10.94 9.10
N TYR A 262 15.57 -9.68 9.52
CA TYR A 262 14.60 -9.12 10.45
C TYR A 262 14.45 -7.62 10.24
N THR A 263 13.19 -7.16 10.23
CA THR A 263 12.90 -5.73 10.25
C THR A 263 11.55 -5.45 10.90
N PRO A 264 11.42 -4.42 11.77
CA PRO A 264 10.13 -3.89 12.12
C PRO A 264 9.51 -3.21 10.89
N ALA A 265 8.22 -3.42 10.68
CA ALA A 265 7.49 -2.88 9.53
C ALA A 265 6.09 -2.40 9.95
N MET A 266 5.37 -1.88 8.97
CA MET A 266 3.95 -1.56 9.11
C MET A 266 3.15 -2.43 8.15
N ASP A 267 2.11 -3.09 8.66
CA ASP A 267 1.15 -3.75 7.80
C ASP A 267 0.48 -2.70 6.89
N PRO A 268 0.56 -2.81 5.55
CA PRO A 268 0.04 -1.80 4.64
C PRO A 268 -1.50 -1.77 4.58
N ILE A 269 -2.18 -2.81 5.05
CA ILE A 269 -3.64 -2.96 5.06
C ILE A 269 -4.22 -2.45 6.37
N GLU A 270 -3.65 -2.89 7.49
CA GLU A 270 -4.11 -2.62 8.85
C GLU A 270 -3.43 -1.39 9.46
N ASN A 271 -2.30 -0.96 8.91
CA ASN A 271 -1.48 0.15 9.42
C ASN A 271 -1.15 -0.04 10.91
N VAL A 272 -0.79 -1.26 11.27
CA VAL A 272 -0.29 -1.63 12.59
C VAL A 272 1.18 -2.06 12.51
N PRO A 273 1.99 -1.83 13.57
CA PRO A 273 3.35 -2.34 13.61
C PRO A 273 3.35 -3.87 13.55
N ILE A 274 4.20 -4.40 12.69
CA ILE A 274 4.49 -5.83 12.58
C ILE A 274 5.99 -6.03 12.58
N GLU A 275 6.43 -7.26 12.75
CA GLU A 275 7.82 -7.66 12.61
C GLU A 275 7.88 -8.65 11.46
N LEU A 276 8.73 -8.36 10.49
CA LEU A 276 9.00 -9.24 9.36
C LEU A 276 10.33 -9.94 9.59
N LEU A 277 10.40 -11.22 9.23
CA LEU A 277 11.60 -12.03 9.37
C LEU A 277 11.74 -13.08 8.27
N SER A 278 12.95 -13.58 8.05
CA SER A 278 13.26 -14.79 7.28
C SER A 278 14.07 -15.78 8.11
N THR A 279 14.34 -16.97 7.59
CA THR A 279 15.07 -18.04 8.31
C THR A 279 15.91 -18.89 7.36
N GLU A 280 17.12 -19.27 7.80
CA GLU A 280 18.12 -20.07 7.07
C GLU A 280 17.58 -21.39 6.55
N ILE A 281 16.61 -21.96 7.27
CA ILE A 281 16.05 -23.25 6.92
C ILE A 281 14.56 -23.18 6.69
N GLN A 282 14.15 -23.63 5.50
CA GLN A 282 12.75 -23.89 5.19
C GLN A 282 12.07 -24.83 6.19
N ALA A 283 10.77 -24.62 6.42
CA ALA A 283 9.98 -25.50 7.27
C ALA A 283 9.98 -26.94 6.73
N ARG A 284 10.12 -27.92 7.62
CA ARG A 284 10.15 -29.36 7.25
C ARG A 284 8.92 -29.82 6.47
N ASP A 285 7.76 -29.23 6.73
CA ASP A 285 6.50 -29.52 6.05
C ASP A 285 6.24 -28.64 4.82
N LYS A 286 7.20 -27.78 4.47
CA LYS A 286 7.14 -26.78 3.39
C LYS A 286 6.01 -25.77 3.58
N THR A 287 5.67 -25.46 4.82
CA THR A 287 4.69 -24.39 5.11
C THR A 287 5.23 -23.03 4.64
N PHE A 288 6.54 -22.78 4.77
CA PHE A 288 7.29 -21.65 4.23
C PHE A 288 8.67 -22.10 3.72
N SER A 289 9.31 -21.29 2.86
CA SER A 289 10.71 -21.41 2.46
C SER A 289 11.62 -20.38 3.17
N ASP A 290 12.93 -20.59 3.05
CA ASP A 290 14.00 -19.67 3.46
C ASP A 290 13.99 -18.33 2.69
N GLY A 291 13.27 -18.26 1.57
CA GLY A 291 13.03 -17.01 0.86
C GLY A 291 11.75 -16.25 1.22
N ASP A 292 10.88 -16.80 2.07
CA ASP A 292 9.60 -16.18 2.42
C ASP A 292 9.77 -15.14 3.54
N ALA A 293 9.19 -13.94 3.38
CA ALA A 293 9.08 -12.98 4.48
C ALA A 293 7.90 -13.37 5.38
N LEU A 294 8.18 -13.66 6.65
CA LEU A 294 7.25 -14.14 7.66
C LEU A 294 6.87 -13.03 8.64
N VAL A 295 5.70 -13.14 9.26
CA VAL A 295 5.38 -12.45 10.52
C VAL A 295 5.64 -13.38 11.70
N VAL A 296 5.94 -12.82 12.88
CA VAL A 296 6.15 -13.58 14.13
C VAL A 296 5.08 -14.65 14.32
N GLY A 297 5.52 -15.90 14.41
CA GLY A 297 4.68 -17.10 14.21
C GLY A 297 4.88 -17.73 12.83
N PRO A 298 3.97 -18.62 12.38
CA PRO A 298 4.07 -19.29 11.08
C PRO A 298 3.25 -18.57 10.00
N GLY A 299 3.14 -17.24 10.05
CA GLY A 299 2.39 -16.47 9.08
C GLY A 299 3.31 -16.02 7.95
N ILE A 300 2.99 -16.36 6.69
CA ILE A 300 3.69 -15.79 5.55
C ILE A 300 3.09 -14.42 5.26
N PHE A 301 3.94 -13.40 5.25
CA PHE A 301 3.58 -12.05 4.81
C PHE A 301 3.71 -11.92 3.29
N LEU A 302 4.88 -12.26 2.76
CA LEU A 302 5.17 -12.29 1.32
C LEU A 302 5.94 -13.56 0.99
N ARG A 303 5.56 -14.21 -0.11
CA ARG A 303 6.33 -15.36 -0.60
C ARG A 303 7.52 -14.91 -1.42
N ASN A 304 8.61 -15.68 -1.45
CA ASN A 304 9.79 -15.36 -2.27
C ASN A 304 9.40 -15.10 -3.73
N LYS A 305 8.64 -16.03 -4.32
CA LYS A 305 8.11 -15.90 -5.70
C LYS A 305 7.34 -14.61 -5.98
N ASP A 306 6.72 -14.01 -4.95
CA ASP A 306 5.94 -12.80 -5.09
C ASP A 306 6.86 -11.57 -4.96
N LEU A 307 7.91 -11.65 -4.15
CA LEU A 307 8.99 -10.66 -4.09
C LEU A 307 9.74 -10.60 -5.42
N ILE A 308 10.31 -11.70 -5.91
CA ILE A 308 11.18 -11.68 -7.09
C ILE A 308 10.43 -11.84 -8.41
N GLY A 309 9.13 -12.14 -8.39
CA GLY A 309 8.38 -12.59 -9.57
C GLY A 309 8.37 -11.61 -10.75
N SER A 310 8.42 -10.31 -10.50
CA SER A 310 8.49 -9.29 -11.56
C SER A 310 9.84 -9.27 -12.29
N LEU A 311 10.87 -9.90 -11.72
CA LEU A 311 12.19 -10.07 -12.33
C LEU A 311 12.24 -11.30 -13.25
N GLU A 312 11.16 -12.08 -13.32
CA GLU A 312 11.03 -13.30 -14.12
C GLU A 312 12.23 -14.26 -13.97
N PRO A 313 12.61 -14.66 -12.74
CA PRO A 313 13.66 -15.65 -12.52
C PRO A 313 13.28 -17.04 -13.06
N LEU A 314 14.29 -17.89 -13.26
CA LEU A 314 14.09 -19.28 -13.67
C LEU A 314 13.58 -20.18 -12.55
N ASP A 315 13.97 -19.89 -11.30
CA ASP A 315 13.43 -20.52 -10.10
C ASP A 315 12.46 -19.56 -9.39
N SER A 316 11.54 -20.11 -8.62
CA SER A 316 10.56 -19.35 -7.84
C SER A 316 11.02 -19.05 -6.40
N ASP A 317 12.22 -19.50 -6.04
CA ASP A 317 12.80 -19.38 -4.71
C ASP A 317 14.30 -19.09 -4.85
N MET A 318 14.75 -17.97 -4.32
CA MET A 318 16.16 -17.51 -4.32
C MET A 318 16.67 -17.19 -2.91
N GLY A 319 15.94 -17.61 -1.88
CA GLY A 319 16.25 -17.24 -0.50
C GLY A 319 16.05 -15.74 -0.22
N LEU A 320 16.27 -15.33 1.03
CA LEU A 320 16.11 -13.95 1.50
C LEU A 320 17.11 -13.67 2.63
N ASP A 321 18.29 -13.14 2.27
CA ASP A 321 19.41 -12.86 3.19
C ASP A 321 19.40 -11.46 3.77
N ALA A 322 18.54 -10.58 3.29
CA ALA A 322 18.50 -9.23 3.82
C ALA A 322 17.10 -8.65 3.66
N LEU A 323 16.64 -7.96 4.69
CA LEU A 323 15.31 -7.34 4.69
C LEU A 323 15.31 -6.07 5.51
N ALA A 324 14.89 -4.96 4.91
CA ALA A 324 14.63 -3.72 5.58
C ALA A 324 13.33 -3.10 5.06
N ALA A 325 12.35 -2.89 5.94
CA ALA A 325 11.19 -2.11 5.59
C ALA A 325 11.45 -0.63 5.86
N ASN A 326 10.51 0.22 5.44
CA ASN A 326 10.23 1.42 6.22
C ASN A 326 9.65 0.99 7.58
N GLY A 327 10.50 0.42 8.43
CA GLY A 327 10.42 0.56 9.86
C GLY A 327 10.65 2.02 10.18
N GLY A 328 9.68 2.87 9.84
CA GLY A 328 9.51 4.07 10.62
C GLY A 328 9.56 3.62 12.09
N PRO A 329 10.29 4.31 12.98
CA PRO A 329 10.34 3.94 14.39
C PRO A 329 8.91 3.64 14.82
N VAL A 330 8.59 2.40 15.23
CA VAL A 330 7.25 1.91 15.63
C VAL A 330 6.24 3.02 15.45
N VAL A 331 5.72 3.24 14.21
CA VAL A 331 5.22 4.56 13.72
C VAL A 331 5.08 5.52 14.86
N ASP A 332 6.00 6.48 14.96
CA ASP A 332 5.93 7.61 15.88
C ASP A 332 4.44 7.91 16.04
N ARG A 333 3.86 7.44 17.16
CA ARG A 333 2.41 7.10 17.27
C ARG A 333 1.52 8.35 17.21
N CYS A 334 2.13 9.44 16.77
CA CYS A 334 1.85 10.86 16.92
C CYS A 334 1.69 11.53 15.56
N ASP A 335 2.01 10.85 14.45
CA ASP A 335 1.64 11.32 13.12
C ASP A 335 0.12 11.21 12.88
N PHE A 336 -0.41 12.19 12.14
CA PHE A 336 -1.83 12.30 11.85
C PHE A 336 -2.12 12.52 10.35
N PHE A 337 -2.93 11.63 9.78
CA PHE A 337 -3.27 11.61 8.35
C PHE A 337 -4.55 10.82 8.11
N ILE A 338 -5.20 11.07 6.96
CA ILE A 338 -6.40 10.33 6.52
C ILE A 338 -5.96 9.09 5.75
N THR A 339 -6.53 7.92 6.08
CA THR A 339 -6.23 6.65 5.41
C THR A 339 -7.35 6.19 4.49
N ARG A 340 -8.61 6.47 4.83
CA ARG A 340 -9.78 6.06 4.04
C ARG A 340 -10.90 7.11 4.07
N ILE A 341 -11.66 7.13 2.99
CA ILE A 341 -12.95 7.82 2.90
C ILE A 341 -14.01 6.78 2.54
N SER A 342 -15.00 6.58 3.40
CA SER A 342 -16.13 5.67 3.17
C SER A 342 -15.68 4.26 2.81
N GLU A 343 -14.74 3.70 3.60
CA GLU A 343 -14.09 2.40 3.38
C GLU A 343 -13.18 2.32 2.14
N VAL A 344 -13.07 3.40 1.36
CA VAL A 344 -12.17 3.47 0.20
C VAL A 344 -10.83 4.07 0.62
N GLN A 345 -9.74 3.34 0.41
CA GLN A 345 -8.39 3.81 0.67
C GLN A 345 -8.02 5.05 -0.16
N ILE A 346 -7.30 6.00 0.43
CA ILE A 346 -6.90 7.24 -0.26
C ILE A 346 -6.05 6.98 -1.52
N SER A 347 -5.27 5.90 -1.55
CA SER A 347 -4.46 5.46 -2.70
C SER A 347 -5.31 5.12 -3.92
N ARG A 348 -6.55 4.68 -3.70
CA ARG A 348 -7.51 4.38 -4.76
C ARG A 348 -8.26 5.62 -5.24
N ILE A 349 -8.09 6.77 -4.58
CA ILE A 349 -8.76 8.03 -4.93
C ILE A 349 -7.81 8.90 -5.74
N ARG A 350 -8.21 9.34 -6.93
CA ARG A 350 -7.35 10.16 -7.80
C ARG A 350 -7.09 11.54 -7.20
N GLN A 351 -5.88 11.74 -6.66
CA GLN A 351 -5.47 12.99 -6.00
C GLN A 351 -5.00 14.10 -6.97
N THR A 352 -5.23 13.93 -8.28
CA THR A 352 -4.88 14.88 -9.35
C THR A 352 -5.72 16.15 -9.33
N ASN A 353 -5.26 17.21 -10.01
CA ASN A 353 -6.00 18.47 -10.11
C ASN A 353 -7.20 18.33 -11.07
N PRO A 354 -8.43 18.73 -10.69
CA PRO A 354 -9.61 18.61 -11.55
C PRO A 354 -9.53 19.38 -12.87
N ALA A 355 -8.68 20.41 -12.96
CA ALA A 355 -8.44 21.12 -14.23
C ALA A 355 -7.62 20.29 -15.24
N ALA A 356 -6.83 19.33 -14.75
CA ALA A 356 -5.97 18.46 -15.56
C ALA A 356 -6.55 17.04 -15.72
N ASP A 357 -7.40 16.61 -14.78
CA ASP A 357 -8.01 15.29 -14.76
C ASP A 357 -9.51 15.39 -14.43
N PRO A 358 -10.42 15.09 -15.38
CA PRO A 358 -11.86 15.14 -15.13
C PRO A 358 -12.34 14.08 -14.13
N PHE A 359 -11.50 13.13 -13.73
CA PHE A 359 -11.79 12.08 -12.74
C PHE A 359 -11.19 12.35 -11.35
N ALA A 360 -10.55 13.52 -11.16
CA ALA A 360 -10.00 13.92 -9.86
C ALA A 360 -11.04 13.80 -8.72
N GLY A 361 -10.62 13.19 -7.61
CA GLY A 361 -11.43 12.92 -6.42
C GLY A 361 -12.40 11.74 -6.54
N MET A 362 -12.50 11.09 -7.70
CA MET A 362 -13.18 9.80 -7.84
C MET A 362 -12.24 8.66 -7.46
N PHE A 363 -12.78 7.52 -7.03
CA PHE A 363 -11.96 6.34 -6.77
C PHE A 363 -12.01 5.35 -7.92
N ASP A 364 -10.87 4.73 -8.17
CA ASP A 364 -10.67 3.70 -9.18
C ASP A 364 -11.04 2.34 -8.60
N VAL A 365 -12.04 1.68 -9.21
CA VAL A 365 -12.53 0.38 -8.75
C VAL A 365 -11.60 -0.76 -9.16
N GLY A 366 -10.49 -0.47 -9.86
CA GLY A 366 -9.45 -1.38 -10.39
C GLY A 366 -9.03 -2.59 -9.54
N VAL A 367 -9.91 -3.56 -9.40
CA VAL A 367 -9.69 -4.99 -9.15
C VAL A 367 -10.78 -5.70 -9.93
N LEU A 368 -10.36 -6.59 -10.84
CA LEU A 368 -11.23 -7.53 -11.50
C LEU A 368 -12.03 -8.25 -10.42
N ASP A 369 -13.36 -8.13 -10.43
CA ASP A 369 -14.15 -9.23 -9.92
C ASP A 369 -13.64 -10.51 -10.63
N GLY A 370 -13.76 -11.68 -10.03
CA GLY A 370 -13.34 -12.95 -10.68
C GLY A 370 -14.03 -13.24 -12.04
N ALA A 371 -14.77 -12.28 -12.60
CA ALA A 371 -15.43 -12.28 -13.90
C ALA A 371 -14.81 -11.30 -14.93
N GLY A 372 -13.79 -10.52 -14.58
CA GLY A 372 -13.04 -9.70 -15.54
C GLY A 372 -13.69 -8.36 -15.94
N ASN A 373 -14.59 -7.81 -15.12
CA ASN A 373 -15.24 -6.52 -15.42
C ASN A 373 -14.51 -5.35 -14.73
N ALA A 374 -14.15 -4.32 -15.49
CA ALA A 374 -13.63 -3.07 -14.95
C ALA A 374 -14.79 -2.11 -14.64
N ASP A 375 -15.15 -1.94 -13.38
CA ASP A 375 -16.00 -0.85 -12.90
C ASP A 375 -15.21 0.48 -13.03
N GLY A 376 -15.76 1.45 -13.77
CA GLY A 376 -15.08 2.75 -13.99
C GLY A 376 -14.99 3.61 -12.73
N ASP A 377 -14.25 4.72 -12.79
CA ASP A 377 -14.06 5.64 -11.66
C ASP A 377 -15.40 6.13 -11.06
N ARG A 378 -15.55 6.05 -9.73
CA ARG A 378 -16.81 6.37 -9.02
C ARG A 378 -16.68 7.57 -8.07
N PRO A 379 -17.67 8.49 -8.04
CA PRO A 379 -17.75 9.54 -7.01
C PRO A 379 -18.34 9.00 -5.69
N PHE A 380 -18.23 9.77 -4.62
CA PHE A 380 -18.80 9.49 -3.30
C PHE A 380 -20.18 10.15 -3.13
N GLY A 381 -21.00 9.65 -2.21
CA GLY A 381 -22.28 10.29 -1.87
C GLY A 381 -22.82 9.87 -0.50
N GLY A 382 -23.89 10.53 -0.06
CA GLY A 382 -24.52 10.29 1.22
C GLY A 382 -23.68 10.76 2.40
N ASP A 383 -23.55 9.89 3.40
CA ASP A 383 -22.72 10.12 4.58
C ASP A 383 -21.31 9.58 4.31
N LEU A 384 -20.30 10.44 4.32
CA LEU A 384 -18.91 10.04 4.14
C LEU A 384 -18.26 9.77 5.50
N ARG A 385 -17.77 8.54 5.69
CA ARG A 385 -16.93 8.17 6.83
C ARG A 385 -15.49 8.64 6.59
N VAL A 386 -14.89 9.40 7.50
CA VAL A 386 -13.47 9.80 7.44
C VAL A 386 -12.70 8.95 8.44
N GLU A 387 -11.67 8.26 7.96
CA GLU A 387 -10.87 7.31 8.74
C GLU A 387 -9.38 7.68 8.59
N GLY A 388 -8.60 7.47 9.64
CA GLY A 388 -7.20 7.88 9.65
C GLY A 388 -6.53 7.70 11.01
N SER A 389 -5.30 8.19 11.08
CA SER A 389 -4.48 8.19 12.30
C SER A 389 -4.48 9.57 12.96
N VAL A 390 -4.43 9.58 14.30
CA VAL A 390 -4.20 10.74 15.16
C VAL A 390 -3.39 10.30 16.40
N PRO A 391 -2.64 11.18 17.08
CA PRO A 391 -1.80 10.79 18.20
C PRO A 391 -2.53 9.98 19.27
N ASN A 392 -1.96 8.84 19.67
CA ASN A 392 -2.53 7.93 20.68
C ASN A 392 -1.81 8.02 22.03
N TRP A 393 -2.19 7.18 22.99
CA TRP A 393 -1.69 7.19 24.38
C TRP A 393 -0.17 7.05 24.55
N ALA A 394 0.56 6.66 23.51
CA ALA A 394 2.03 6.65 23.51
C ALA A 394 2.66 8.03 23.21
N CYS A 395 1.85 9.02 22.83
CA CYS A 395 2.30 10.35 22.41
C CYS A 395 2.18 11.38 23.50
N SER A 396 3.12 12.34 23.49
CA SER A 396 3.11 13.49 24.37
C SER A 396 1.86 14.37 24.17
N GLU A 397 1.32 14.36 22.95
CA GLU A 397 0.17 15.09 22.45
C GLU A 397 -1.14 14.52 22.97
N TYR A 398 -1.18 13.24 23.33
CA TYR A 398 -2.41 12.51 23.66
C TYR A 398 -3.32 13.22 24.66
N THR A 399 -2.73 13.75 25.72
CA THR A 399 -3.46 14.39 26.82
C THR A 399 -3.60 15.90 26.67
N THR A 400 -2.83 16.49 25.76
CA THR A 400 -2.64 17.95 25.64
C THR A 400 -3.22 18.52 24.35
N HIS A 401 -3.55 17.68 23.36
CA HIS A 401 -4.00 18.11 22.05
C HIS A 401 -5.44 17.69 21.73
N GLU A 402 -6.01 18.43 20.79
CA GLU A 402 -7.28 18.16 20.14
C GLU A 402 -7.10 18.23 18.62
N PHE A 403 -7.92 17.48 17.90
CA PHE A 403 -7.94 17.46 16.44
C PHE A 403 -9.30 17.90 15.89
N ARG A 404 -9.33 18.36 14.64
CA ARG A 404 -10.55 18.56 13.85
C ARG A 404 -10.36 18.05 12.44
N VAL A 405 -11.46 17.68 11.79
CA VAL A 405 -11.47 17.45 10.34
C VAL A 405 -11.92 18.74 9.65
N GLU A 406 -11.24 19.13 8.58
CA GLU A 406 -11.60 20.27 7.75
C GLU A 406 -12.00 19.85 6.35
N VAL A 407 -12.95 20.57 5.76
CA VAL A 407 -13.38 20.38 4.37
C VAL A 407 -13.31 21.70 3.62
N LEU A 408 -12.81 21.65 2.40
CA LEU A 408 -12.72 22.78 1.47
C LEU A 408 -13.36 22.39 0.14
N GLU A 409 -14.47 23.04 -0.21
CA GLU A 409 -15.13 22.89 -1.50
C GLU A 409 -14.36 23.68 -2.60
N GLU A 410 -13.99 23.00 -3.69
CA GLU A 410 -13.25 23.60 -4.80
C GLU A 410 -14.24 24.34 -5.73
N GLY A 411 -14.54 25.61 -5.39
CA GLY A 411 -15.51 26.44 -6.14
C GLY A 411 -15.61 27.92 -5.77
N GLY A 412 -14.77 28.43 -4.85
CA GLY A 412 -14.64 29.87 -4.60
C GLY A 412 -14.92 30.38 -3.18
N VAL A 413 -14.87 29.52 -2.15
CA VAL A 413 -14.94 29.98 -0.75
C VAL A 413 -13.64 29.65 -0.02
N THR A 414 -13.22 30.54 0.89
CA THR A 414 -12.16 30.31 1.88
C THR A 414 -12.40 28.97 2.60
N PRO A 415 -11.35 28.21 3.01
CA PRO A 415 -11.53 27.03 3.86
C PRO A 415 -12.44 27.37 5.03
N VAL A 416 -13.61 26.74 5.09
CA VAL A 416 -14.55 26.97 6.18
C VAL A 416 -14.13 25.99 7.27
N PRO A 417 -13.73 26.46 8.46
CA PRO A 417 -13.55 25.56 9.60
C PRO A 417 -14.84 24.77 9.76
N VAL A 418 -14.76 23.45 9.82
CA VAL A 418 -15.94 22.62 10.09
C VAL A 418 -16.41 22.98 11.49
N ARG A 419 -17.44 23.81 11.57
CA ARG A 419 -18.16 24.03 12.82
C ARG A 419 -19.07 22.82 12.97
N HIS A 420 -19.10 22.26 14.17
CA HIS A 420 -19.96 21.14 14.53
C HIS A 420 -21.17 21.56 15.40
N PRO A 421 -21.93 22.64 15.12
CA PRO A 421 -23.30 22.66 15.61
C PRO A 421 -24.08 21.59 14.84
N LEU A 422 -25.00 20.92 15.53
CA LEU A 422 -25.94 19.92 14.98
C LEU A 422 -26.72 20.38 13.72
N SER A 423 -26.59 21.65 13.31
CA SER A 423 -27.18 22.25 12.12
C SER A 423 -26.42 22.03 10.80
N ASP A 424 -25.15 21.60 10.83
CA ASP A 424 -24.24 21.75 9.67
C ASP A 424 -23.93 20.43 8.92
N GLY A 425 -24.76 19.40 9.06
CA GLY A 425 -24.61 18.18 8.27
C GLY A 425 -23.39 17.33 8.63
N TRP A 426 -23.08 17.17 9.91
CA TRP A 426 -22.13 16.18 10.41
C TRP A 426 -22.81 15.30 11.45
N LEU A 427 -22.46 14.00 11.45
CA LEU A 427 -23.12 13.01 12.28
C LEU A 427 -22.23 12.55 13.44
N ARG A 428 -22.85 12.35 14.59
CA ARG A 428 -22.20 12.00 15.86
C ARG A 428 -22.21 10.48 16.06
N ASP A 429 -21.07 9.90 16.41
CA ASP A 429 -21.04 8.54 16.97
C ASP A 429 -21.57 8.59 18.41
N THR A 430 -22.66 7.88 18.65
CA THR A 430 -23.32 7.87 19.97
C THR A 430 -23.20 6.54 20.71
N ALA A 431 -22.61 5.50 20.10
CA ALA A 431 -22.52 4.17 20.70
C ALA A 431 -21.38 3.33 20.05
N PRO A 432 -20.10 3.63 20.32
CA PRO A 432 -18.97 2.96 19.67
C PRO A 432 -18.85 1.47 20.03
N CYS A 433 -19.51 1.03 21.11
CA CYS A 433 -19.48 -0.34 21.60
C CYS A 433 -20.91 -0.90 21.55
N GLY A 434 -21.14 -1.91 20.68
CA GLY A 434 -22.46 -2.34 20.22
C GLY A 434 -23.44 -2.95 21.24
N SER A 435 -23.20 -2.83 22.56
CA SER A 435 -24.16 -3.26 23.58
C SER A 435 -24.74 -2.06 24.34
N PRO A 436 -26.09 -1.89 24.34
CA PRO A 436 -26.77 -0.92 25.20
C PRO A 436 -26.56 -1.15 26.71
N SER A 437 -26.03 -2.32 27.10
CA SER A 437 -25.73 -2.66 28.49
C SER A 437 -24.30 -2.30 28.92
N ASP A 438 -23.47 -1.77 28.01
CA ASP A 438 -22.14 -1.29 28.36
C ASP A 438 -22.30 0.06 29.10
N PRO A 439 -21.81 0.20 30.35
CA PRO A 439 -21.87 1.46 31.09
C PRO A 439 -21.16 2.62 30.36
N TYR A 440 -20.32 2.33 29.36
CA TYR A 440 -19.62 3.31 28.52
C TYR A 440 -20.31 3.59 27.17
N ALA A 441 -21.43 2.93 26.86
CA ALA A 441 -22.22 3.17 25.64
C ALA A 441 -22.82 4.60 25.55
N SER A 442 -22.68 5.41 26.61
CA SER A 442 -23.18 6.79 26.67
C SER A 442 -22.09 7.85 26.88
N THR A 443 -20.79 7.49 26.81
CA THR A 443 -19.75 8.53 26.91
C THR A 443 -19.61 9.25 25.57
N ASP A 444 -20.28 10.40 25.52
CA ASP A 444 -20.33 11.37 24.43
C ASP A 444 -18.95 11.63 23.75
N TYR A 445 -18.71 10.97 22.62
CA TYR A 445 -17.72 11.42 21.63
C TYR A 445 -18.32 12.64 20.90
N SER A 446 -18.13 13.84 21.46
CA SER A 446 -18.69 15.08 20.90
C SER A 446 -17.61 16.16 20.74
N PRO A 447 -17.52 16.79 19.56
CA PRO A 447 -16.63 17.92 19.38
C PRO A 447 -17.11 19.13 20.20
N THR A 448 -16.21 20.08 20.41
CA THR A 448 -16.58 21.43 20.87
C THR A 448 -17.45 22.14 19.82
N ASP A 449 -18.12 23.23 20.20
CA ASP A 449 -18.88 24.10 19.27
C ASP A 449 -18.04 24.62 18.09
N THR A 450 -16.71 24.57 18.22
CA THR A 450 -15.74 24.99 17.19
C THR A 450 -15.14 23.84 16.39
N GLY A 451 -15.63 22.62 16.61
CA GLY A 451 -15.32 21.46 15.78
C GLY A 451 -14.17 20.57 16.27
N TRP A 452 -13.67 20.79 17.49
CA TRP A 452 -12.48 20.10 18.00
C TRP A 452 -12.83 18.90 18.89
N TYR A 453 -12.11 17.80 18.69
CA TYR A 453 -12.17 16.55 19.44
C TYR A 453 -10.89 16.38 20.25
N ARG A 454 -11.01 16.10 21.54
CA ARG A 454 -9.84 15.72 22.34
C ARG A 454 -9.38 14.32 21.94
N LEU A 455 -8.07 14.13 21.82
CA LEU A 455 -7.49 12.82 21.51
C LEU A 455 -7.84 11.77 22.57
N THR A 456 -7.87 12.17 23.84
CA THR A 456 -8.31 11.32 24.97
C THR A 456 -9.76 10.84 24.85
N ASP A 457 -10.64 11.65 24.27
CA ASP A 457 -12.04 11.27 24.06
C ASP A 457 -12.18 10.35 22.85
N TYR A 458 -11.37 10.57 21.80
CA TYR A 458 -11.33 9.73 20.60
C TYR A 458 -10.86 8.30 20.88
N TRP A 459 -9.77 8.12 21.62
CA TRP A 459 -9.21 6.79 21.88
C TRP A 459 -9.89 6.00 23.00
N ARG A 460 -10.83 6.63 23.72
CA ARG A 460 -11.53 5.99 24.85
C ARG A 460 -12.18 4.63 24.49
N PRO A 461 -12.85 4.45 23.33
CA PRO A 461 -13.45 3.16 22.97
C PRO A 461 -12.41 2.04 22.75
N ALA A 462 -11.27 2.36 22.14
CA ALA A 462 -10.18 1.40 21.92
C ALA A 462 -9.56 0.93 23.26
N VAL A 463 -9.41 1.85 24.22
CA VAL A 463 -8.95 1.53 25.60
C VAL A 463 -9.92 0.58 26.33
N HIS A 464 -11.20 0.52 25.91
CA HIS A 464 -12.22 -0.35 26.50
C HIS A 464 -12.48 -1.64 25.71
N GLY A 465 -11.65 -1.96 24.71
CA GLY A 465 -11.71 -3.25 24.00
C GLY A 465 -12.81 -3.33 22.95
N CYS A 466 -13.26 -2.20 22.40
CA CYS A 466 -14.23 -2.19 21.31
C CYS A 466 -13.51 -2.53 20.00
N ALA A 467 -14.05 -3.50 19.25
CA ALA A 467 -13.34 -4.20 18.17
C ALA A 467 -13.11 -3.39 16.88
N ASN A 468 -13.65 -2.17 16.79
CA ASN A 468 -13.54 -1.32 15.60
C ASN A 468 -12.90 0.01 15.98
N ASP A 469 -11.93 0.46 15.19
CA ASP A 469 -11.38 1.81 15.34
C ASP A 469 -12.47 2.87 15.10
N PRO A 470 -12.54 3.90 15.96
CA PRO A 470 -13.52 4.97 15.82
C PRO A 470 -13.27 5.77 14.53
N SER A 471 -14.34 6.28 13.93
CA SER A 471 -14.19 7.18 12.78
C SER A 471 -13.72 8.54 13.26
N LEU A 472 -12.83 9.20 12.50
CA LEU A 472 -12.41 10.57 12.82
C LEU A 472 -13.61 11.52 12.74
N ALA A 473 -14.44 11.39 11.70
CA ALA A 473 -15.69 12.14 11.54
C ALA A 473 -16.63 11.49 10.51
N PHE A 474 -17.93 11.82 10.57
CA PHE A 474 -18.93 11.49 9.54
C PHE A 474 -19.51 12.75 8.90
N TRP A 475 -19.28 12.92 7.59
CA TRP A 475 -19.76 14.06 6.82
C TRP A 475 -21.06 13.74 6.10
N LYS A 476 -22.17 14.39 6.46
CA LYS A 476 -23.44 14.30 5.72
C LYS A 476 -23.37 15.20 4.49
N SER A 477 -22.72 14.70 3.44
CA SER A 477 -22.54 15.43 2.18
C SER A 477 -23.82 15.59 1.35
N GLY A 478 -24.92 14.92 1.74
CA GLY A 478 -26.13 14.76 0.92
C GLY A 478 -26.83 16.04 0.46
N SER A 479 -26.49 17.22 0.99
CA SER A 479 -26.97 18.52 0.50
C SER A 479 -26.09 19.16 -0.57
N LEU A 480 -24.94 18.56 -0.90
CA LEU A 480 -23.97 19.08 -1.86
C LEU A 480 -24.06 18.29 -3.17
N ASP A 481 -24.41 19.00 -4.24
CA ASP A 481 -24.60 18.41 -5.57
C ASP A 481 -23.33 18.53 -6.41
N SER A 482 -22.77 17.38 -6.83
CA SER A 482 -21.76 17.28 -7.89
C SER A 482 -20.52 18.19 -7.75
N THR A 483 -19.99 18.35 -6.53
CA THR A 483 -18.80 19.18 -6.24
C THR A 483 -17.55 18.35 -5.95
N THR A 484 -16.38 18.97 -6.16
CA THR A 484 -15.10 18.45 -5.65
C THR A 484 -14.79 19.12 -4.32
N ALA A 485 -14.34 18.35 -3.35
CA ALA A 485 -13.92 18.82 -2.04
C ALA A 485 -12.55 18.28 -1.67
N ARG A 486 -11.86 18.96 -0.74
CA ARG A 486 -10.64 18.48 -0.09
C ARG A 486 -10.88 18.34 1.40
N ILE A 487 -10.36 17.28 1.99
CA ILE A 487 -10.51 16.93 3.41
C ILE A 487 -9.12 16.84 4.04
N ARG A 488 -8.93 17.34 5.26
CA ARG A 488 -7.69 17.15 6.03
C ARG A 488 -7.96 17.07 7.52
N ILE A 489 -6.95 16.67 8.28
CA ILE A 489 -6.94 16.72 9.74
C ILE A 489 -6.12 17.93 10.17
N VAL A 490 -6.55 18.61 11.22
CA VAL A 490 -5.82 19.69 11.87
C VAL A 490 -5.69 19.36 13.35
N LEU A 491 -4.49 19.52 13.89
CA LEU A 491 -4.12 19.26 15.28
C LEU A 491 -3.71 20.57 15.97
N ARG A 492 -4.04 20.74 17.25
CA ARG A 492 -3.52 21.82 18.09
C ARG A 492 -3.45 21.42 19.55
N GLU A 493 -2.64 22.14 20.32
CA GLU A 493 -2.66 22.07 21.78
C GLU A 493 -3.94 22.72 22.34
N ILE A 494 -4.48 22.16 23.40
CA ILE A 494 -5.73 22.62 24.02
C ILE A 494 -5.52 24.02 24.60
N GLY A 495 -6.33 24.98 24.14
CA GLY A 495 -6.30 26.36 24.64
C GLY A 495 -5.31 27.29 23.93
N THR A 496 -4.64 26.84 22.86
CA THR A 496 -3.72 27.66 22.04
C THR A 496 -4.26 27.91 20.62
N PRO A 497 -5.29 28.78 20.46
CA PRO A 497 -5.82 29.09 19.14
C PRO A 497 -4.75 29.75 18.25
N GLY A 498 -4.52 29.19 17.06
CA GLY A 498 -3.62 29.75 16.03
C GLY A 498 -2.28 29.00 15.84
N THR A 499 -1.95 28.04 16.69
CA THR A 499 -0.78 27.15 16.52
C THR A 499 -1.23 25.78 16.02
N GLU A 500 -1.80 25.77 14.82
CA GLU A 500 -2.42 24.60 14.21
C GLU A 500 -1.44 23.92 13.24
N THR A 501 -1.30 22.60 13.36
CA THR A 501 -0.57 21.76 12.39
C THR A 501 -1.58 20.96 11.58
N SER A 502 -1.35 20.76 10.28
CA SER A 502 -2.34 20.12 9.40
C SER A 502 -1.77 19.02 8.54
N SER A 503 -2.53 17.95 8.34
CA SER A 503 -2.21 16.88 7.39
C SER A 503 -2.29 17.37 5.95
N ALA A 504 -1.81 16.55 5.02
CA ALA A 504 -2.06 16.73 3.60
C ALA A 504 -3.57 16.72 3.30
N TRP A 505 -3.96 17.41 2.21
CA TRP A 505 -5.33 17.41 1.70
C TRP A 505 -5.61 16.14 0.91
N VAL A 506 -6.74 15.51 1.19
CA VAL A 506 -7.32 14.40 0.42
C VAL A 506 -8.50 14.93 -0.40
N ARG A 507 -8.41 14.82 -1.72
CA ARG A 507 -9.47 15.22 -2.64
C ARG A 507 -10.52 14.13 -2.78
N VAL A 508 -11.79 14.53 -2.77
CA VAL A 508 -12.96 13.67 -3.02
C VAL A 508 -13.93 14.37 -3.96
N ARG A 509 -14.61 13.61 -4.81
CA ARG A 509 -15.66 14.10 -5.69
C ARG A 509 -17.00 13.54 -5.26
N LEU A 510 -17.95 14.43 -5.04
CA LEU A 510 -19.30 14.09 -4.61
C LEU A 510 -20.24 13.95 -5.80
N ASP A 511 -21.21 13.05 -5.69
CA ASP A 511 -22.39 13.00 -6.54
C ASP A 511 -23.64 12.57 -5.77
N ASN A 512 -24.31 13.53 -5.16
CA ASN A 512 -25.55 13.30 -4.42
C ASN A 512 -26.81 13.38 -5.30
N LYS A 513 -26.70 13.39 -6.63
CA LYS A 513 -27.85 13.38 -7.51
C LYS A 513 -28.19 11.96 -7.97
N ALA A 514 -29.43 11.55 -7.75
CA ALA A 514 -29.93 10.28 -8.27
C ALA A 514 -30.11 10.32 -9.80
N PRO A 515 -30.06 9.17 -10.49
CA PRO A 515 -30.43 9.11 -11.90
C PRO A 515 -31.88 9.57 -12.11
N ASN A 516 -32.15 10.09 -13.30
CA ASN A 516 -33.46 10.42 -13.82
C ASN A 516 -34.28 9.13 -14.05
N ASP A 517 -35.60 9.29 -14.16
CA ASP A 517 -36.47 8.16 -14.46
C ASP A 517 -36.22 7.65 -15.90
N PRO A 518 -35.93 6.35 -16.09
CA PRO A 518 -35.76 5.77 -17.41
C PRO A 518 -37.10 5.70 -18.14
N VAL A 519 -37.07 5.75 -19.47
CA VAL A 519 -38.23 5.50 -20.34
C VAL A 519 -38.00 4.22 -21.13
N ILE A 520 -39.08 3.44 -21.34
CA ILE A 520 -39.05 2.21 -22.13
C ILE A 520 -40.17 2.22 -23.17
N ALA A 521 -39.89 1.67 -24.35
CA ALA A 521 -40.86 1.44 -25.42
C ALA A 521 -40.58 0.09 -26.11
N LEU A 522 -41.64 -0.62 -26.46
CA LEU A 522 -41.58 -1.91 -27.17
C LEU A 522 -41.80 -1.68 -28.67
N HIS A 523 -40.92 -2.27 -29.48
CA HIS A 523 -40.91 -2.17 -30.93
C HIS A 523 -40.97 -3.56 -31.57
N ASP A 524 -41.58 -3.62 -32.76
CA ASP A 524 -41.43 -4.77 -33.63
C ASP A 524 -40.02 -4.80 -34.24
N LEU A 525 -39.53 -5.99 -34.57
CA LEU A 525 -38.17 -6.24 -35.00
C LEU A 525 -37.79 -5.35 -36.20
N GLY A 526 -36.87 -4.41 -36.00
CA GLY A 526 -36.38 -3.52 -37.05
C GLY A 526 -37.40 -2.50 -37.59
N ALA A 527 -38.59 -2.37 -36.98
CA ALA A 527 -39.64 -1.49 -37.47
C ALA A 527 -39.35 0.00 -37.24
N GLY A 528 -38.46 0.35 -36.31
CA GLY A 528 -38.06 1.73 -35.99
C GLY A 528 -39.18 2.59 -35.35
N VAL A 529 -40.40 2.07 -35.24
CA VAL A 529 -41.56 2.70 -34.59
C VAL A 529 -42.12 1.80 -33.50
N PRO A 530 -42.57 2.37 -32.35
CA PRO A 530 -43.13 1.59 -31.26
C PRO A 530 -44.45 0.92 -31.65
N PHE A 531 -44.79 -0.22 -31.03
CA PHE A 531 -46.12 -0.81 -31.15
C PHE A 531 -47.20 0.24 -30.86
N GLY A 532 -48.18 0.37 -31.76
CA GLY A 532 -49.28 1.33 -31.59
C GLY A 532 -50.08 1.09 -30.31
N ASN A 533 -50.13 -0.18 -29.85
CA ASN A 533 -50.59 -0.55 -28.53
C ASN A 533 -49.42 -1.16 -27.74
N GLN A 534 -48.78 -0.37 -26.87
CA GLN A 534 -47.69 -0.82 -25.99
C GLN A 534 -48.11 -1.91 -24.99
N CYS A 535 -49.41 -2.21 -24.89
CA CYS A 535 -49.95 -3.29 -24.08
C CYS A 535 -50.18 -4.60 -24.88
N GLU A 536 -49.86 -4.65 -26.17
CA GLU A 536 -50.12 -5.82 -27.02
C GLU A 536 -48.96 -6.09 -27.99
N VAL A 537 -48.43 -7.30 -27.93
CA VAL A 537 -47.38 -7.79 -28.83
C VAL A 537 -47.92 -9.00 -29.59
N VAL A 538 -48.01 -8.89 -30.90
CA VAL A 538 -48.50 -9.97 -31.78
C VAL A 538 -47.29 -10.67 -32.42
N GLY A 539 -47.23 -12.00 -32.35
CA GLY A 539 -46.10 -12.75 -32.93
C GLY A 539 -46.42 -14.21 -33.27
N GLY A 540 -45.65 -14.80 -34.18
CA GLY A 540 -45.87 -16.15 -34.73
C GLY A 540 -45.66 -17.34 -33.77
N GLY A 541 -45.48 -17.10 -32.47
CA GLY A 541 -45.34 -18.13 -31.44
C GLY A 541 -44.00 -18.87 -31.42
N ALA A 542 -43.44 -19.21 -32.58
CA ALA A 542 -42.18 -19.94 -32.68
C ALA A 542 -40.95 -19.07 -32.36
N ASP A 543 -40.92 -17.82 -32.84
CA ASP A 543 -39.81 -16.86 -32.65
C ASP A 543 -40.34 -15.42 -32.54
N THR A 544 -41.06 -15.12 -31.45
CA THR A 544 -41.49 -13.73 -31.17
C THR A 544 -40.30 -12.97 -30.60
N VAL A 545 -39.74 -12.06 -31.40
CA VAL A 545 -38.63 -11.20 -31.02
C VAL A 545 -39.12 -9.76 -30.88
N ILE A 546 -38.81 -9.15 -29.74
CA ILE A 546 -39.19 -7.79 -29.38
C ILE A 546 -37.90 -6.95 -29.32
N ASP A 547 -37.90 -5.82 -30.01
CA ASP A 547 -36.87 -4.80 -29.82
C ASP A 547 -37.31 -3.92 -28.65
N VAL A 548 -36.55 -3.93 -27.56
CA VAL A 548 -36.78 -3.10 -26.38
C VAL A 548 -35.95 -1.83 -26.54
N HIS A 549 -36.64 -0.72 -26.74
CA HIS A 549 -36.02 0.58 -26.78
C HIS A 549 -36.20 1.31 -25.45
N GLY A 550 -35.31 2.24 -25.15
CA GLY A 550 -35.48 3.12 -24.02
C GLY A 550 -34.57 4.33 -24.06
N GLU A 551 -34.83 5.23 -23.14
CA GLU A 551 -34.14 6.51 -22.99
C GLU A 551 -33.70 6.70 -21.53
N VAL A 552 -32.42 7.01 -21.34
CA VAL A 552 -31.84 7.38 -20.04
C VAL A 552 -30.96 8.60 -20.26
N PHE A 553 -31.46 9.75 -19.81
CA PHE A 553 -30.85 11.06 -20.08
C PHE A 553 -30.24 11.65 -18.80
N ASP A 554 -29.16 11.06 -18.27
CA ASP A 554 -28.38 11.69 -17.19
C ASP A 554 -26.95 11.17 -17.10
N ALA A 555 -26.09 11.94 -16.42
CA ALA A 555 -24.69 11.61 -16.19
C ALA A 555 -24.45 10.90 -14.84
N HIS A 556 -25.51 10.51 -14.13
CA HIS A 556 -25.51 10.07 -12.74
C HIS A 556 -25.78 8.56 -12.58
N PHE A 557 -26.16 7.85 -13.65
CA PHE A 557 -26.26 6.39 -13.62
C PHE A 557 -24.89 5.71 -13.84
N ASP A 558 -24.74 4.53 -13.26
CA ASP A 558 -23.67 3.56 -13.46
C ASP A 558 -24.06 2.57 -14.57
N HIS A 559 -25.02 1.71 -14.27
CA HIS A 559 -25.47 0.65 -15.17
C HIS A 559 -26.99 0.61 -15.31
N LEU A 560 -27.42 -0.04 -16.37
CA LEU A 560 -28.82 -0.35 -16.65
C LEU A 560 -29.04 -1.86 -16.54
N SER A 561 -30.11 -2.28 -15.87
CA SER A 561 -30.56 -3.66 -15.89
C SER A 561 -31.96 -3.75 -16.49
N LEU A 562 -32.19 -4.78 -17.30
CA LEU A 562 -33.48 -5.08 -17.90
C LEU A 562 -33.93 -6.44 -17.38
N THR A 563 -35.03 -6.48 -16.65
CA THR A 563 -35.62 -7.73 -16.18
C THR A 563 -36.94 -7.97 -16.90
N TRP A 564 -37.32 -9.23 -17.03
CA TRP A 564 -38.66 -9.57 -17.48
C TRP A 564 -39.27 -10.64 -16.58
N THR A 565 -40.60 -10.60 -16.49
CA THR A 565 -41.43 -11.56 -15.76
C THR A 565 -42.66 -11.88 -16.59
N GLY A 566 -43.24 -13.07 -16.39
CA GLY A 566 -44.57 -13.37 -16.93
C GLY A 566 -44.78 -14.75 -17.53
N GLY A 567 -46.02 -14.99 -17.94
CA GLY A 567 -46.45 -16.23 -18.58
C GLY A 567 -46.59 -17.42 -17.63
N GLU A 568 -47.12 -17.25 -16.42
CA GLU A 568 -47.13 -18.24 -15.30
C GLU A 568 -45.76 -18.49 -14.63
N VAL A 569 -44.67 -18.02 -15.23
CA VAL A 569 -43.33 -18.07 -14.63
C VAL A 569 -43.20 -16.92 -13.61
N GLY A 570 -43.33 -17.23 -12.33
CA GLY A 570 -43.08 -16.28 -11.23
C GLY A 570 -41.59 -15.96 -11.01
N LEU A 571 -40.73 -16.21 -12.00
CA LEU A 571 -39.28 -16.02 -11.92
C LEU A 571 -38.91 -14.68 -12.58
N GLU A 572 -38.28 -13.80 -11.80
CA GLU A 572 -37.64 -12.60 -12.33
C GLU A 572 -36.34 -13.01 -13.02
N THR A 573 -36.33 -12.93 -14.35
CA THR A 573 -35.13 -13.23 -15.14
C THR A 573 -34.46 -11.92 -15.51
N THR A 574 -33.21 -11.76 -15.08
CA THR A 574 -32.41 -10.56 -15.38
C THR A 574 -31.64 -10.79 -16.68
N VAL A 575 -31.81 -9.88 -17.63
CA VAL A 575 -31.05 -9.84 -18.88
C VAL A 575 -30.16 -8.59 -18.85
N PRO A 576 -28.83 -8.75 -18.89
CA PRO A 576 -27.94 -7.60 -19.06
C PRO A 576 -28.26 -6.90 -20.38
N VAL A 577 -28.53 -5.60 -20.33
CA VAL A 577 -28.65 -4.75 -21.54
C VAL A 577 -27.27 -4.70 -22.21
N THR A 578 -27.14 -4.65 -23.53
CA THR A 578 -25.84 -4.48 -24.23
C THR A 578 -26.00 -3.44 -25.34
N THR A 579 -24.97 -2.61 -25.61
CA THR A 579 -24.88 -1.95 -26.92
C THR A 579 -23.65 -2.43 -27.69
N ARG A 580 -23.92 -3.27 -28.68
CA ARG A 580 -23.34 -3.15 -30.02
C ARG A 580 -24.29 -3.84 -31.00
N PRO A 581 -24.65 -3.19 -32.13
CA PRO A 581 -25.48 -3.83 -33.14
C PRO A 581 -24.61 -4.72 -34.03
N THR A 582 -24.46 -5.99 -33.65
CA THR A 582 -24.11 -7.05 -34.61
C THR A 582 -24.79 -8.35 -34.20
N VAL A 583 -25.84 -8.73 -34.93
CA VAL A 583 -26.48 -10.05 -34.88
C VAL A 583 -25.56 -11.08 -35.59
N PRO A 584 -25.53 -12.40 -35.29
CA PRO A 584 -26.06 -13.18 -34.15
C PRO A 584 -25.04 -14.13 -33.46
N ALA A 585 -25.23 -14.44 -32.18
CA ALA A 585 -25.09 -15.80 -31.60
C ALA A 585 -25.79 -15.87 -30.22
N PRO A 586 -26.45 -16.98 -29.87
CA PRO A 586 -27.29 -17.08 -28.68
C PRO A 586 -26.43 -17.50 -27.48
N PHE A 587 -26.70 -16.89 -26.32
CA PHE A 587 -26.08 -17.21 -25.01
C PHE A 587 -24.62 -16.74 -24.84
N ALA A 588 -24.43 -15.46 -24.50
CA ALA A 588 -23.33 -15.04 -23.64
C ALA A 588 -23.80 -13.87 -22.74
N PRO A 589 -23.64 -13.95 -21.41
CA PRO A 589 -23.89 -12.81 -20.53
C PRO A 589 -22.80 -11.76 -20.78
N LEU A 590 -23.21 -10.52 -21.07
CA LEU A 590 -22.27 -9.40 -21.20
C LEU A 590 -22.76 -8.26 -20.31
N THR A 591 -22.03 -8.04 -19.22
CA THR A 591 -22.31 -7.03 -18.19
C THR A 591 -22.16 -5.62 -18.77
N LEU A 592 -23.16 -4.75 -18.61
CA LEU A 592 -22.99 -3.31 -18.83
C LEU A 592 -22.51 -2.67 -17.54
N THR A 593 -21.22 -2.37 -17.53
CA THR A 593 -20.58 -1.56 -16.51
C THR A 593 -20.18 -0.22 -17.15
N ARG A 594 -20.26 0.89 -16.41
CA ARG A 594 -19.72 2.21 -16.81
C ARG A 594 -18.19 2.21 -16.83
N GLY A 595 -17.57 1.30 -17.55
CA GLY A 595 -16.11 1.14 -17.62
C GLY A 595 -15.58 0.83 -19.01
N TYR A 596 -16.42 0.52 -20.00
CA TYR A 596 -15.91 0.32 -21.35
C TYR A 596 -15.55 1.66 -22.00
N ARG A 597 -14.24 1.91 -22.12
CA ARG A 597 -13.59 2.99 -22.92
C ARG A 597 -13.93 2.95 -24.43
N THR A 598 -15.02 2.31 -24.83
CA THR A 598 -15.37 2.04 -26.23
C THR A 598 -16.88 2.17 -26.49
N ARG A 599 -17.48 3.30 -26.11
CA ARG A 599 -18.81 3.70 -26.64
C ARG A 599 -18.71 4.96 -27.50
N PRO A 600 -18.81 4.85 -28.84
CA PRO A 600 -18.87 6.01 -29.74
C PRO A 600 -20.19 6.79 -29.67
N GLU A 601 -21.23 6.20 -29.06
CA GLU A 601 -22.60 6.77 -29.00
C GLU A 601 -22.94 7.51 -27.70
N LEU A 602 -22.10 7.43 -26.67
CA LEU A 602 -22.22 8.26 -25.47
C LEU A 602 -21.40 9.54 -25.70
N GLN A 603 -21.96 10.70 -25.37
CA GLN A 603 -21.18 11.94 -25.38
C GLN A 603 -20.07 11.86 -24.32
N ASP A 604 -19.06 12.74 -24.37
CA ASP A 604 -17.89 12.77 -23.46
C ASP A 604 -18.22 12.76 -21.94
N GLN A 605 -19.50 12.93 -21.58
CA GLN A 605 -20.02 12.92 -20.20
C GLN A 605 -20.79 11.63 -19.81
N GLY A 606 -20.86 10.62 -20.69
CA GLY A 606 -21.57 9.37 -20.43
C GLY A 606 -23.11 9.45 -20.56
N THR A 607 -23.63 10.51 -21.20
CA THR A 607 -25.06 10.71 -21.45
C THR A 607 -25.47 10.18 -22.83
N LEU A 608 -26.64 9.56 -22.94
CA LEU A 608 -27.30 9.35 -24.24
C LEU A 608 -27.74 10.71 -24.82
N PRO A 609 -27.74 10.91 -26.15
CA PRO A 609 -28.29 12.11 -26.75
C PRO A 609 -29.74 12.35 -26.31
N ALA A 610 -30.11 13.61 -26.05
CA ALA A 610 -31.47 13.96 -25.66
C ALA A 610 -32.47 13.52 -26.75
N GLY A 611 -33.50 12.76 -26.39
CA GLY A 611 -34.53 12.31 -27.33
C GLY A 611 -34.13 11.15 -28.24
N SER A 612 -32.97 10.50 -28.03
CA SER A 612 -32.63 9.28 -28.76
C SER A 612 -33.26 8.05 -28.10
N ASN A 613 -34.38 7.59 -28.64
CA ASN A 613 -34.97 6.29 -28.30
C ASN A 613 -34.08 5.16 -28.85
N ILE A 614 -33.07 4.73 -28.08
CA ILE A 614 -32.07 3.77 -28.53
C ILE A 614 -32.54 2.33 -28.31
N LEU A 615 -32.11 1.42 -29.18
CA LEU A 615 -32.28 -0.01 -28.96
C LEU A 615 -31.42 -0.44 -27.76
N LEU A 616 -32.07 -0.84 -26.67
CA LEU A 616 -31.40 -1.32 -25.45
C LEU A 616 -31.12 -2.82 -25.54
N ALA A 617 -32.12 -3.61 -25.94
CA ALA A 617 -31.98 -5.05 -26.03
C ALA A 617 -32.91 -5.63 -27.10
N ARG A 618 -32.49 -6.76 -27.66
CA ARG A 618 -33.35 -7.63 -28.47
C ARG A 618 -33.74 -8.84 -27.65
N PHE A 619 -35.03 -8.96 -27.37
CA PHE A 619 -35.58 -9.97 -26.48
C PHE A 619 -36.39 -10.99 -27.28
N ASN A 620 -35.89 -12.22 -27.40
CA ASN A 620 -36.69 -13.33 -27.96
C ASN A 620 -37.57 -13.92 -26.85
N LEU A 621 -38.81 -13.41 -26.78
CA LEU A 621 -39.81 -13.84 -25.80
C LEU A 621 -40.06 -15.36 -25.88
N SER A 622 -40.14 -15.91 -27.10
CA SER A 622 -40.39 -17.32 -27.32
C SER A 622 -39.27 -18.20 -26.79
N ALA A 623 -38.01 -17.83 -27.01
CA ALA A 623 -36.86 -18.55 -26.49
C ALA A 623 -36.77 -18.43 -24.97
N ALA A 624 -36.84 -17.21 -24.43
CA ALA A 624 -36.72 -16.96 -23.00
C ALA A 624 -37.81 -17.66 -22.18
N HIS A 625 -39.05 -17.69 -22.69
CA HIS A 625 -40.15 -18.39 -22.05
C HIS A 625 -39.99 -19.91 -22.09
N ARG A 626 -39.55 -20.48 -23.23
CA ARG A 626 -39.25 -21.91 -23.35
C ARG A 626 -38.15 -22.34 -22.38
N ASP A 627 -37.07 -21.56 -22.29
CA ASP A 627 -35.95 -21.85 -21.39
C ASP A 627 -36.42 -21.86 -19.93
N ALA A 628 -37.28 -20.92 -19.54
CA ALA A 628 -37.79 -20.81 -18.17
C ALA A 628 -38.85 -21.88 -17.80
N THR A 629 -39.53 -22.46 -18.79
CA THR A 629 -40.65 -23.41 -18.57
C THR A 629 -40.34 -24.84 -18.97
N GLY A 630 -39.12 -25.14 -19.44
CA GLY A 630 -38.76 -26.48 -19.91
C GLY A 630 -39.34 -26.82 -21.29
N GLY A 631 -39.52 -25.83 -22.16
CA GLY A 631 -39.89 -26.00 -23.56
C GLY A 631 -41.33 -25.62 -23.93
N ASN A 632 -42.11 -25.04 -23.01
CA ASN A 632 -43.48 -24.61 -23.32
C ASN A 632 -43.49 -23.32 -24.17
N PRO A 633 -44.43 -23.17 -25.12
CA PRO A 633 -44.60 -21.94 -25.88
C PRO A 633 -45.12 -20.80 -24.98
N PRO A 634 -44.86 -19.52 -25.33
CA PRO A 634 -45.45 -18.38 -24.63
C PRO A 634 -46.96 -18.48 -24.55
N ILE A 635 -47.52 -18.13 -23.39
CA ILE A 635 -48.96 -18.09 -23.15
C ILE A 635 -49.53 -16.71 -23.47
N GLU A 636 -50.85 -16.62 -23.57
CA GLU A 636 -51.51 -15.35 -23.77
C GLU A 636 -51.45 -14.49 -22.49
N CYS A 637 -51.02 -13.24 -22.63
CA CYS A 637 -50.96 -12.24 -21.56
C CYS A 637 -50.00 -12.50 -20.36
N GLY A 638 -49.79 -11.43 -19.59
CA GLY A 638 -49.14 -11.50 -18.28
C GLY A 638 -47.62 -11.27 -18.30
N TYR A 639 -47.08 -10.57 -19.29
CA TYR A 639 -45.65 -10.25 -19.37
C TYR A 639 -45.37 -8.82 -18.91
N THR A 640 -44.23 -8.62 -18.25
CA THR A 640 -43.73 -7.31 -17.84
C THR A 640 -42.24 -7.24 -18.11
N VAL A 641 -41.80 -6.13 -18.69
CA VAL A 641 -40.38 -5.79 -18.82
C VAL A 641 -40.10 -4.59 -17.91
N THR A 642 -39.05 -4.67 -17.11
CA THR A 642 -38.63 -3.62 -16.18
C THR A 642 -37.24 -3.16 -16.54
N LEU A 643 -37.08 -1.86 -16.79
CA LEU A 643 -35.79 -1.20 -16.96
C LEU A 643 -35.44 -0.47 -15.67
N GLN A 644 -34.26 -0.74 -15.12
CA GLN A 644 -33.71 -0.10 -13.95
C GLN A 644 -32.44 0.67 -14.32
N ALA A 645 -32.36 1.94 -13.90
CA ALA A 645 -31.12 2.71 -13.87
C ALA A 645 -30.58 2.76 -12.45
N THR A 646 -29.30 2.42 -12.30
CA THR A 646 -28.61 2.32 -11.01
C THR A 646 -27.61 3.47 -10.86
N ASP A 647 -27.54 4.12 -9.69
CA ASP A 647 -26.64 5.25 -9.40
C ASP A 647 -25.15 4.87 -9.35
N ARG A 648 -24.30 5.77 -9.83
CA ARG A 648 -22.83 5.67 -9.86
C ARG A 648 -22.13 6.03 -8.57
N ALA A 649 -22.75 6.80 -7.69
CA ALA A 649 -22.09 7.19 -6.44
C ALA A 649 -21.89 5.98 -5.50
N HIS A 650 -20.76 5.96 -4.79
CA HIS A 650 -20.55 5.10 -3.63
C HIS A 650 -21.21 5.76 -2.42
N VAL A 651 -22.44 5.35 -2.16
CA VAL A 651 -23.32 6.03 -1.19
C VAL A 651 -23.18 5.38 0.18
N GLY A 652 -22.60 6.12 1.11
CA GLY A 652 -22.55 5.76 2.52
C GLY A 652 -23.82 6.17 3.27
N ARG A 653 -24.18 5.40 4.29
CA ARG A 653 -25.25 5.75 5.22
C ARG A 653 -24.81 5.43 6.64
N PHE A 654 -24.85 6.44 7.49
CA PHE A 654 -24.52 6.30 8.90
C PHE A 654 -25.78 6.35 9.77
N ASN A 655 -25.89 5.40 10.70
CA ASN A 655 -26.88 5.39 11.75
C ASN A 655 -26.19 5.71 13.10
N PRO A 656 -26.28 6.97 13.58
CA PRO A 656 -25.72 7.39 14.86
C PRO A 656 -26.09 6.49 16.03
N ALA A 657 -27.34 6.03 16.09
CA ALA A 657 -27.91 5.32 17.24
C ALA A 657 -27.34 3.91 17.45
N SER A 658 -26.82 3.30 16.38
CA SER A 658 -26.21 1.96 16.44
C SER A 658 -24.73 1.98 16.11
N ASN A 659 -24.14 3.18 15.96
CA ASN A 659 -22.86 3.40 15.28
C ASN A 659 -22.71 2.57 13.99
N GLY A 660 -23.83 2.38 13.29
CA GLY A 660 -23.91 1.49 12.15
C GLY A 660 -23.56 2.28 10.92
N TYR A 661 -22.37 2.08 10.38
CA TYR A 661 -22.05 2.53 9.04
C TYR A 661 -22.27 1.39 8.06
N GLY A 662 -22.95 1.69 6.95
CA GLY A 662 -23.09 0.74 5.86
C GLY A 662 -22.99 1.48 4.54
N ILE A 663 -22.16 0.94 3.65
CA ILE A 663 -22.27 1.25 2.24
C ILE A 663 -23.55 0.59 1.75
N SER A 664 -24.51 1.39 1.31
CA SER A 664 -25.73 0.82 0.78
C SER A 664 -25.40 0.17 -0.56
N GLY A 665 -25.32 -1.16 -0.59
CA GLY A 665 -25.41 -1.96 -1.84
C GLY A 665 -26.74 -1.74 -2.57
N ARG A 666 -27.68 -0.99 -1.96
CA ARG A 666 -28.79 -0.34 -2.64
C ARG A 666 -28.32 1.00 -3.18
N HIS A 667 -27.60 0.95 -4.29
CA HIS A 667 -27.50 2.07 -5.20
C HIS A 667 -28.89 2.72 -5.35
N ARG A 668 -28.96 4.05 -5.33
CA ARG A 668 -30.19 4.75 -5.68
C ARG A 668 -30.57 4.29 -7.08
N SER A 669 -31.78 3.79 -7.26
CA SER A 669 -32.20 3.28 -8.57
C SER A 669 -33.56 3.82 -8.93
N ARG A 670 -33.74 4.05 -10.23
CA ARG A 670 -35.02 4.40 -10.84
C ARG A 670 -35.45 3.25 -11.72
N ARG A 671 -36.74 2.90 -11.65
CA ARG A 671 -37.29 1.75 -12.38
C ARG A 671 -38.53 2.18 -13.13
N VAL A 672 -38.67 1.68 -14.36
CA VAL A 672 -39.89 1.77 -15.16
C VAL A 672 -40.27 0.36 -15.60
N SER A 673 -41.56 0.04 -15.55
CA SER A 673 -42.08 -1.26 -15.97
C SER A 673 -43.14 -1.08 -17.05
N GLN A 674 -43.06 -1.88 -18.11
CA GLN A 674 -44.06 -1.96 -19.17
C GLN A 674 -44.62 -3.37 -19.22
N SER A 675 -45.91 -3.48 -18.91
CA SER A 675 -46.65 -4.75 -19.04
C SER A 675 -47.32 -4.84 -20.40
N PHE A 676 -47.37 -6.04 -20.96
CA PHE A 676 -48.02 -6.30 -22.24
C PHE A 676 -48.62 -7.70 -22.32
N CYS A 677 -49.56 -7.86 -23.24
CA CYS A 677 -50.13 -9.13 -23.61
C CYS A 677 -49.48 -9.67 -24.88
N PHE A 678 -48.94 -10.88 -24.82
CA PHE A 678 -48.58 -11.63 -26.02
C PHE A 678 -49.84 -12.20 -26.67
N LYS A 679 -49.99 -12.03 -27.99
CA LYS A 679 -51.02 -12.69 -28.79
C LYS A 679 -50.37 -13.47 -29.94
N PRO A 680 -50.66 -14.78 -30.07
CA PRO A 680 -50.23 -15.53 -31.24
C PRO A 680 -50.82 -14.92 -32.51
N SER A 681 -50.01 -14.72 -33.55
CA SER A 681 -50.56 -14.40 -34.88
C SER A 681 -51.37 -15.61 -35.36
N ALA A 682 -52.60 -15.35 -35.80
CA ALA A 682 -53.51 -16.38 -36.32
C ALA A 682 -52.95 -17.11 -37.57
#